data_AF-A0A261WC63-F1
#
_entry.id   AF-A0A261WC63-F1
#
_cell.length_a   1.000
_cell.length_b   1.000
_cell.length_c   1.000
_cell.angle_alpha   90.00
_cell.angle_beta   90.00
_cell.angle_gamma   90.00
#
_symmetry.space_group_name_H-M   'P 1'
#
loop_
_entity.id
_entity.type
_entity.pdbx_description
1 polymer ?
#
loop_
_entity_poly.entity_id
_entity_poly.type
_entity_poly.pdbx_seq_one_letter_code
_entity_poly.pdbx_strand_id
1 'polypeptide(L)'
;MSEMNNDSKDKAWGPPAFPAAGRFPTKTSDVTKNYNKQDAEQNAFQQERDDQGRRTQRFTCCYSLHISLFFDGTNNNEKSDTEDGHPTNIAKLFHASLRGTEANEQGYFSYYMPGVGTPFPEIGEMDYSDGGLQFATGGEDRINWALVSLADALHMALTQPKTPLSQARRAGAVEAMSTLRAPMMSALGEGNRRRIMKELLAPLQGRKAQPKVLSVKLYVYGFSRGAAEARTFVTWLSQLFDTPEGAELPKQELLGLPVSVEFLGVLDTVASVGIAHVAPFFAGHMDWADDTQLLPDARRFPNLVKCCRHFVAGFEQRSCFPLDSIRNENGQYPANTYEVVYPGVHSDVGGGYPQNDQGKAREGTHELVSQIVLHDLYAAAFAAGAPLQVPEEVLPDTYKNSSEKFWRKLGRDIKEEFDISPHVVERFNAWRLKTLPGVAADVSVEDSAYEPLRLNTTVEDTLADQLGWITGWRIGRYVNDPQGDNDSYKRQPFFTGANEVSAYDEGEQRKNYESIQQEVVKNRLNNREAAMNYPGPRIYEPQIDKTQLKQAAEEFKSDYTGQKRKQTSWQGTVTDVVLRDAVFLLNENDESKDYDALKTAGDQRSKQLFRDARGTSSADPDMALLVALFDDQIHDSRAWFMHDTLKSRELWAGYFFYRMTYFGNDNSRDLSPVVVAGRLLGVAMIAGATVYGIKRRGVLGGVGGLAAGMGAATIGYQVIDKASGMALPFLPGAEQLLQPTSHVGQVAAELKRQIEQDDFARRMERTTAMLRQAGSLFESGVTA
;
A
#
# COMPACT_ATOMS: atom_id res chain seq x y z
N MET A 1 -23.26 1.66 -26.02
CA MET A 1 -24.43 1.72 -25.11
C MET A 1 -24.90 0.31 -24.84
N SER A 2 -24.47 -0.25 -23.72
CA SER A 2 -25.20 -1.29 -22.99
C SER A 2 -25.55 -0.67 -21.64
N GLU A 3 -26.83 -0.71 -21.29
CA GLU A 3 -27.30 -0.40 -19.95
C GLU A 3 -26.72 -1.47 -19.00
N MET A 4 -25.60 -1.17 -18.36
CA MET A 4 -25.15 -1.88 -17.17
C MET A 4 -25.75 -1.16 -15.97
N ASN A 5 -26.59 -1.88 -15.22
CA ASN A 5 -27.23 -1.49 -13.96
C ASN A 5 -26.49 -0.36 -13.22
N ASN A 6 -27.02 0.86 -13.36
CA ASN A 6 -26.56 2.00 -12.57
C ASN A 6 -27.17 2.00 -11.15
N ASP A 7 -27.86 0.93 -10.76
CA ASP A 7 -28.41 0.72 -9.43
C ASP A 7 -27.68 -0.43 -8.72
N SER A 8 -27.09 -0.09 -7.57
CA SER A 8 -26.52 -0.97 -6.53
C SER A 8 -24.99 -1.16 -6.47
N LYS A 9 -24.14 -0.19 -6.85
CA LYS A 9 -22.78 -0.17 -6.29
C LYS A 9 -22.85 -0.05 -4.78
N ASP A 10 -22.13 -0.92 -4.06
CA ASP A 10 -22.06 -0.85 -2.62
C ASP A 10 -21.45 0.46 -2.13
N LYS A 11 -21.99 0.93 -1.02
CA LYS A 11 -21.55 2.14 -0.33
C LYS A 11 -20.35 1.84 0.56
N ALA A 12 -19.45 2.82 0.67
CA ALA A 12 -18.29 2.75 1.55
C ALA A 12 -18.70 2.93 3.02
N TRP A 13 -17.71 2.86 3.91
CA TRP A 13 -17.89 3.12 5.33
C TRP A 13 -17.09 4.33 5.78
N GLY A 14 -17.56 4.94 6.87
CA GLY A 14 -16.84 5.95 7.65
C GLY A 14 -16.47 5.39 9.02
N PRO A 15 -15.44 5.94 9.66
CA PRO A 15 -15.07 5.52 11.00
C PRO A 15 -16.18 5.84 12.02
N PRO A 16 -16.29 5.06 13.11
CA PRO A 16 -17.11 5.45 14.25
C PRO A 16 -16.54 6.69 14.94
N ALA A 17 -17.31 7.27 15.87
CA ALA A 17 -16.77 8.28 16.76
C ALA A 17 -15.57 7.70 17.52
N PHE A 18 -14.51 8.49 17.66
CA PHE A 18 -13.32 8.08 18.38
C PHE A 18 -13.47 8.39 19.88
N PRO A 19 -13.33 7.40 20.78
CA PRO A 19 -13.46 7.60 22.21
C PRO A 19 -12.25 8.36 22.78
N ALA A 20 -12.49 9.28 23.72
CA ALA A 20 -11.42 10.06 24.35
C ALA A 20 -10.38 9.19 25.10
N ALA A 21 -10.77 7.99 25.55
CA ALA A 21 -9.89 7.04 26.24
C ALA A 21 -9.08 6.14 25.28
N GLY A 22 -9.24 6.29 23.96
CA GLY A 22 -8.69 5.37 22.97
C GLY A 22 -9.42 4.03 22.93
N ARG A 23 -8.90 3.08 22.14
CA ARG A 23 -9.58 1.80 21.86
C ARG A 23 -8.96 0.55 22.47
N PHE A 24 -8.09 0.69 23.49
CA PHE A 24 -7.67 -0.48 24.24
C PHE A 24 -8.85 -1.09 25.01
N PRO A 25 -8.89 -2.43 25.17
CA PRO A 25 -9.94 -3.06 25.97
C PRO A 25 -9.86 -2.56 27.41
N THR A 26 -11.02 -2.18 27.97
CA THR A 26 -11.15 -1.71 29.35
C THR A 26 -11.74 -2.75 30.30
N LYS A 27 -12.23 -3.87 29.76
CA LYS A 27 -12.89 -4.94 30.52
C LYS A 27 -12.22 -6.29 30.26
N THR A 28 -12.01 -7.06 31.33
CA THR A 28 -11.51 -8.44 31.22
C THR A 28 -12.41 -9.33 30.36
N SER A 29 -13.72 -9.08 30.34
CA SER A 29 -14.66 -9.82 29.49
C SER A 29 -14.34 -9.71 28.00
N ASP A 30 -13.82 -8.58 27.54
CA ASP A 30 -13.50 -8.38 26.12
C ASP A 30 -12.21 -9.10 25.75
N VAL A 31 -11.23 -9.14 26.67
CA VAL A 31 -10.04 -9.98 26.54
C VAL A 31 -10.41 -11.47 26.53
N THR A 32 -11.30 -11.91 27.41
CA THR A 32 -11.80 -13.30 27.42
C THR A 32 -12.52 -13.65 26.11
N LYS A 33 -13.32 -12.75 25.53
CA LYS A 33 -13.95 -12.99 24.22
C LYS A 33 -12.92 -13.15 23.11
N ASN A 34 -11.87 -12.33 23.09
CA ASN A 34 -10.76 -12.46 22.13
C ASN A 34 -10.05 -13.82 22.30
N TYR A 35 -9.71 -14.22 23.53
CA TYR A 35 -9.06 -15.51 23.79
C TYR A 35 -9.97 -16.70 23.47
N ASN A 36 -11.29 -16.60 23.71
CA ASN A 36 -12.23 -17.64 23.29
C ASN A 36 -12.26 -17.85 21.77
N LYS A 37 -12.02 -16.79 20.97
CA LYS A 37 -11.87 -16.92 19.51
C LYS A 37 -10.54 -17.58 19.13
N GLN A 38 -9.49 -17.33 19.91
CA GLN A 38 -8.21 -18.00 19.71
C GLN A 38 -8.33 -19.50 20.01
N ASP A 39 -8.94 -19.85 21.14
CA ASP A 39 -9.11 -21.22 21.62
C ASP A 39 -10.33 -21.96 21.05
N ALA A 40 -10.98 -21.43 20.01
CA ALA A 40 -12.23 -21.97 19.49
C ALA A 40 -12.13 -23.45 19.08
N GLU A 41 -11.08 -23.86 18.38
CA GLU A 41 -10.90 -25.26 17.94
C GLU A 41 -10.53 -26.15 19.12
N GLN A 42 -9.75 -25.66 20.08
CA GLN A 42 -9.42 -26.37 21.32
C GLN A 42 -10.68 -26.68 22.11
N ASN A 43 -11.55 -25.68 22.27
CA ASN A 43 -12.83 -25.82 22.96
C ASN A 43 -13.76 -26.81 22.24
N ALA A 44 -13.88 -26.70 20.92
CA ALA A 44 -14.68 -27.63 20.11
C ALA A 44 -14.15 -29.06 20.17
N PHE A 45 -12.83 -29.24 20.09
CA PHE A 45 -12.18 -30.55 20.19
C PHE A 45 -12.39 -31.18 21.57
N GLN A 46 -12.31 -30.40 22.64
CA GLN A 46 -12.57 -30.87 23.99
C GLN A 46 -14.04 -31.26 24.17
N GLN A 47 -14.98 -30.46 23.67
CA GLN A 47 -16.41 -30.76 23.70
C GLN A 47 -16.73 -32.07 22.96
N GLU A 48 -16.19 -32.27 21.76
CA GLU A 48 -16.39 -33.50 20.99
C GLU A 48 -15.89 -34.74 21.74
N ARG A 49 -14.73 -34.64 22.42
CA ARG A 49 -14.22 -35.73 23.26
C ARG A 49 -15.12 -36.02 24.45
N ASP A 50 -15.66 -34.98 25.08
CA ASP A 50 -16.53 -35.10 26.24
C ASP A 50 -17.86 -35.74 25.87
N ASP A 51 -18.41 -35.39 24.70
CA ASP A 51 -19.62 -35.98 24.13
C ASP A 51 -19.42 -37.45 23.73
N GLN A 52 -18.20 -37.83 23.34
CA GLN A 52 -17.80 -39.22 23.08
C GLN A 52 -17.49 -40.02 24.37
N GLY A 53 -17.80 -39.48 25.55
CA GLY A 53 -17.62 -40.16 26.84
C GLY A 53 -16.15 -40.30 27.28
N ARG A 54 -15.22 -39.55 26.66
CA ARG A 54 -13.78 -39.63 26.94
C ARG A 54 -13.29 -38.68 28.03
N ARG A 55 -14.20 -38.18 28.89
CA ARG A 55 -13.94 -37.25 30.01
C ARG A 55 -12.84 -37.72 30.97
N THR A 56 -12.66 -39.03 31.12
CA THR A 56 -11.71 -39.66 32.07
C THR A 56 -10.37 -40.07 31.45
N GLN A 57 -10.19 -39.91 30.12
CA GLN A 57 -8.92 -40.22 29.46
C GLN A 57 -7.92 -39.06 29.66
N ARG A 58 -6.61 -39.37 29.81
CA ARG A 58 -5.54 -38.37 29.96
C ARG A 58 -5.74 -37.19 28.98
N PHE A 59 -5.66 -35.96 29.50
CA PHE A 59 -5.73 -34.73 28.71
C PHE A 59 -4.70 -34.82 27.57
N THR A 60 -5.17 -34.87 26.32
CA THR A 60 -4.27 -34.66 25.18
C THR A 60 -4.20 -33.17 24.99
N CYS A 61 -3.07 -32.55 25.37
CA CYS A 61 -2.84 -31.13 25.17
C CYS A 61 -2.95 -30.84 23.66
N CYS A 62 -3.69 -29.79 23.27
CA CYS A 62 -3.90 -29.40 21.89
C CYS A 62 -4.00 -27.87 21.78
N TYR A 63 -3.68 -27.34 20.59
CA TYR A 63 -3.66 -25.90 20.32
C TYR A 63 -3.79 -25.63 18.82
N SER A 64 -4.20 -24.41 18.48
CA SER A 64 -4.15 -23.86 17.11
C SER A 64 -2.90 -22.99 16.95
N LEU A 65 -2.35 -22.91 15.74
CA LEU A 65 -1.29 -21.95 15.43
C LEU A 65 -1.91 -20.60 15.11
N HIS A 66 -1.38 -19.55 15.72
CA HIS A 66 -1.76 -18.15 15.48
C HIS A 66 -0.56 -17.44 14.85
N ILE A 67 -0.63 -17.15 13.55
CA ILE A 67 0.49 -16.57 12.80
C ILE A 67 0.08 -15.18 12.33
N SER A 68 0.80 -14.17 12.83
CA SER A 68 0.62 -12.78 12.43
C SER A 68 1.70 -12.38 11.43
N LEU A 69 1.30 -11.77 10.31
CA LEU A 69 2.17 -11.35 9.20
C LEU A 69 1.98 -9.85 8.97
N PHE A 70 3.06 -9.07 9.06
CA PHE A 70 3.05 -7.62 8.98
C PHE A 70 3.89 -7.14 7.79
N PHE A 71 3.24 -6.63 6.74
CA PHE A 71 3.89 -6.13 5.52
C PHE A 71 3.91 -4.60 5.52
N ASP A 72 5.08 -3.99 5.71
CA ASP A 72 5.15 -2.53 5.84
C ASP A 72 5.18 -1.77 4.50
N GLY A 73 4.94 -0.47 4.56
CA GLY A 73 4.86 0.42 3.41
C GLY A 73 6.20 0.70 2.74
N THR A 74 6.14 1.23 1.51
CA THR A 74 7.35 1.58 0.75
C THR A 74 8.23 2.53 1.57
N ASN A 75 9.54 2.26 1.63
CA ASN A 75 10.51 3.01 2.44
C ASN A 75 10.37 2.86 3.97
N ASN A 76 9.57 1.92 4.47
CA ASN A 76 9.38 1.70 5.91
C ASN A 76 10.07 0.42 6.40
N ASN A 77 10.75 0.53 7.53
CA ASN A 77 11.53 -0.52 8.17
C ASN A 77 11.41 -0.37 9.69
N GLU A 78 10.75 -1.33 10.35
CA GLU A 78 10.45 -1.26 11.79
C GLU A 78 11.67 -0.88 12.63
N LYS A 79 12.82 -1.51 12.40
CA LYS A 79 14.01 -1.25 13.20
C LYS A 79 14.47 0.21 13.04
N SER A 80 14.68 0.66 11.81
CA SER A 80 15.15 2.02 11.56
C SER A 80 14.12 3.07 11.94
N ASP A 81 12.84 2.89 11.55
CA ASP A 81 11.78 3.85 11.86
C ASP A 81 11.49 3.94 13.36
N THR A 82 11.63 2.85 14.12
CA THR A 82 11.47 2.85 15.58
C THR A 82 12.63 3.55 16.27
N GLU A 83 13.87 3.29 15.82
CA GLU A 83 15.07 4.00 16.30
C GLU A 83 14.97 5.51 16.02
N ASP A 84 14.40 5.90 14.86
CA ASP A 84 14.16 7.29 14.46
C ASP A 84 12.89 7.91 15.11
N GLY A 85 12.11 7.12 15.86
CA GLY A 85 10.95 7.59 16.63
C GLY A 85 9.66 7.79 15.84
N HIS A 86 9.55 7.23 14.63
CA HIS A 86 8.38 7.36 13.77
C HIS A 86 7.98 6.04 13.05
N PRO A 87 7.80 4.92 13.78
CA PRO A 87 7.33 3.67 13.18
C PRO A 87 5.93 3.81 12.56
N THR A 88 5.67 3.03 11.52
CA THR A 88 4.35 2.95 10.89
C THR A 88 3.33 2.29 11.81
N ASN A 89 2.05 2.38 11.45
CA ASN A 89 0.99 1.66 12.17
C ASN A 89 1.16 0.14 12.07
N ILE A 90 1.79 -0.37 11.00
CA ILE A 90 2.10 -1.80 10.84
C ILE A 90 3.20 -2.23 11.82
N ALA A 91 4.28 -1.46 11.95
CA ALA A 91 5.34 -1.70 12.91
C ALA A 91 4.83 -1.61 14.37
N LYS A 92 4.06 -0.57 14.71
CA LYS A 92 3.45 -0.43 16.05
C LYS A 92 2.51 -1.59 16.39
N LEU A 93 1.72 -2.07 15.43
CA LEU A 93 0.86 -3.25 15.65
C LEU A 93 1.68 -4.55 15.76
N PHE A 94 2.79 -4.66 15.04
CA PHE A 94 3.77 -5.75 15.22
C PHE A 94 4.36 -5.73 16.63
N HIS A 95 4.71 -4.57 17.17
CA HIS A 95 5.18 -4.43 18.55
C HIS A 95 4.13 -4.89 19.57
N ALA A 96 2.87 -4.53 19.33
CA ALA A 96 1.73 -4.92 20.15
C ALA A 96 1.28 -6.38 19.95
N SER A 97 1.86 -7.15 19.03
CA SER A 97 1.50 -8.56 18.84
C SER A 97 2.06 -9.48 19.94
N LEU A 98 1.42 -10.62 20.17
CA LEU A 98 1.97 -11.68 21.02
C LEU A 98 3.19 -12.29 20.29
N ARG A 99 4.39 -12.05 20.82
CA ARG A 99 5.67 -12.40 20.18
C ARG A 99 6.71 -12.85 21.19
N GLY A 100 7.78 -13.47 20.71
CA GLY A 100 8.89 -13.96 21.52
C GLY A 100 8.98 -15.49 21.56
N THR A 101 10.10 -16.02 22.08
CA THR A 101 10.37 -17.47 22.10
C THR A 101 9.29 -18.24 22.87
N GLU A 102 8.89 -17.75 24.03
CA GLU A 102 7.87 -18.37 24.87
C GLU A 102 6.49 -18.35 24.18
N ALA A 103 6.17 -17.29 23.43
CA ALA A 103 4.93 -17.20 22.65
C ALA A 103 4.94 -18.20 21.48
N ASN A 104 6.06 -18.29 20.76
CA ASN A 104 6.26 -19.25 19.67
C ASN A 104 6.10 -20.71 20.16
N GLU A 105 6.61 -21.03 21.36
CA GLU A 105 6.45 -22.34 21.98
C GLU A 105 4.97 -22.68 22.28
N GLN A 106 4.13 -21.67 22.48
CA GLN A 106 2.68 -21.80 22.68
C GLN A 106 1.87 -21.68 21.39
N GLY A 107 2.54 -21.56 20.23
CA GLY A 107 1.89 -21.50 18.91
C GLY A 107 1.53 -20.10 18.41
N TYR A 108 2.03 -19.04 19.05
CA TYR A 108 1.85 -17.66 18.62
C TYR A 108 3.10 -17.16 17.92
N PHE A 109 3.02 -16.94 16.61
CA PHE A 109 4.12 -16.49 15.78
C PHE A 109 3.81 -15.11 15.21
N SER A 110 4.85 -14.29 15.09
CA SER A 110 4.75 -12.94 14.55
C SER A 110 5.94 -12.68 13.63
N TYR A 111 5.67 -12.34 12.37
CA TYR A 111 6.70 -12.07 11.36
C TYR A 111 6.47 -10.69 10.74
N TYR A 112 7.55 -9.93 10.65
CA TYR A 112 7.57 -8.60 10.05
C TYR A 112 8.34 -8.66 8.72
N MET A 113 7.75 -8.09 7.68
CA MET A 113 8.33 -7.91 6.36
C MET A 113 8.57 -6.41 6.18
N PRO A 114 9.83 -5.94 6.15
CA PRO A 114 10.14 -4.55 5.90
C PRO A 114 9.66 -4.17 4.50
N GLY A 115 9.27 -2.92 4.31
CA GLY A 115 8.71 -2.48 3.04
C GLY A 115 9.73 -2.42 1.91
N VAL A 116 9.23 -2.43 0.68
CA VAL A 116 10.07 -2.32 -0.53
C VAL A 116 10.89 -1.03 -0.54
N GLY A 117 12.10 -1.12 -1.08
CA GLY A 117 13.08 -0.02 -1.08
C GLY A 117 13.89 0.10 0.22
N THR A 118 13.64 -0.73 1.23
CA THR A 118 14.44 -0.81 2.47
C THR A 118 15.25 -2.10 2.54
N PRO A 119 16.33 -2.15 3.35
CA PRO A 119 17.11 -3.36 3.57
C PRO A 119 16.25 -4.50 4.12
N PHE A 120 16.41 -5.67 3.49
CA PHE A 120 15.93 -6.94 3.98
C PHE A 120 17.02 -8.01 3.80
N PRO A 121 18.06 -8.01 4.68
CA PRO A 121 19.24 -8.86 4.52
C PRO A 121 18.91 -10.35 4.41
N GLU A 122 17.82 -10.80 5.01
CA GLU A 122 17.34 -12.18 5.00
C GLU A 122 17.04 -12.72 3.59
N ILE A 123 16.68 -11.83 2.66
CA ILE A 123 16.45 -12.15 1.25
C ILE A 123 17.57 -11.61 0.33
N GLY A 124 18.66 -11.08 0.92
CA GLY A 124 19.81 -10.57 0.20
C GLY A 124 19.73 -9.09 -0.20
N GLU A 125 18.70 -8.37 0.24
CA GLU A 125 18.59 -6.91 0.03
C GLU A 125 19.32 -6.19 1.17
N MET A 126 20.52 -5.68 0.88
CA MET A 126 21.39 -5.13 1.93
C MET A 126 21.22 -3.63 2.17
N ASP A 127 20.68 -2.89 1.22
CA ASP A 127 20.71 -1.43 1.18
C ASP A 127 19.33 -0.85 0.82
N TYR A 128 19.10 0.39 1.24
CA TYR A 128 17.98 1.19 0.72
C TYR A 128 18.20 1.44 -0.78
N SER A 129 17.12 1.46 -1.56
CA SER A 129 17.20 1.51 -3.02
C SER A 129 16.16 2.44 -3.64
N ASP A 130 16.62 3.49 -4.33
CA ASP A 130 15.76 4.34 -5.17
C ASP A 130 14.95 3.53 -6.19
N GLY A 131 15.57 2.47 -6.75
CA GLY A 131 14.89 1.53 -7.64
C GLY A 131 13.79 0.74 -6.94
N GLY A 132 14.00 0.34 -5.69
CA GLY A 132 12.97 -0.29 -4.86
C GLY A 132 11.82 0.66 -4.51
N LEU A 133 12.12 1.94 -4.29
CA LEU A 133 11.10 2.96 -4.06
C LEU A 133 10.23 3.23 -5.31
N GLN A 134 10.86 3.24 -6.50
CA GLN A 134 10.17 3.55 -7.75
C GLN A 134 9.43 2.33 -8.33
N PHE A 135 10.07 1.17 -8.35
CA PHE A 135 9.61 -0.02 -9.07
C PHE A 135 9.11 -1.14 -8.15
N ALA A 136 9.14 -0.97 -6.82
CA ALA A 136 8.84 -2.01 -5.83
C ALA A 136 9.56 -3.34 -6.11
N THR A 137 10.79 -3.25 -6.63
CA THR A 137 11.67 -4.41 -6.75
C THR A 137 11.84 -5.02 -5.36
N GLY A 138 11.59 -6.33 -5.26
CA GLY A 138 11.61 -7.06 -3.98
C GLY A 138 10.24 -7.38 -3.37
N GLY A 139 9.14 -6.87 -3.92
CA GLY A 139 7.78 -7.17 -3.42
C GLY A 139 7.42 -8.66 -3.50
N GLU A 140 7.71 -9.32 -4.64
CA GLU A 140 7.52 -10.77 -4.79
C GLU A 140 8.28 -11.57 -3.72
N ASP A 141 9.54 -11.21 -3.46
CA ASP A 141 10.39 -11.93 -2.51
C ASP A 141 9.92 -11.74 -1.06
N ARG A 142 9.33 -10.59 -0.71
CA ARG A 142 8.65 -10.37 0.59
C ARG A 142 7.41 -11.24 0.75
N ILE A 143 6.60 -11.39 -0.30
CA ILE A 143 5.43 -12.29 -0.30
C ILE A 143 5.88 -13.75 -0.17
N ASN A 144 6.90 -14.15 -0.93
CA ASN A 144 7.49 -15.49 -0.84
C ASN A 144 8.08 -15.75 0.56
N TRP A 145 8.73 -14.74 1.16
CA TRP A 145 9.23 -14.83 2.53
C TRP A 145 8.11 -15.09 3.55
N ALA A 146 6.94 -14.47 3.38
CA ALA A 146 5.78 -14.74 4.22
C ALA A 146 5.25 -16.19 4.06
N LEU A 147 5.21 -16.73 2.84
CA LEU A 147 4.88 -18.15 2.59
C LEU A 147 5.90 -19.09 3.26
N VAL A 148 7.19 -18.78 3.14
CA VAL A 148 8.27 -19.53 3.80
C VAL A 148 8.18 -19.41 5.32
N SER A 149 7.74 -18.27 5.86
CA SER A 149 7.53 -18.05 7.30
C SER A 149 6.35 -18.87 7.84
N LEU A 150 5.29 -19.07 7.03
CA LEU A 150 4.24 -20.04 7.35
C LEU A 150 4.79 -21.48 7.42
N ALA A 151 5.66 -21.87 6.49
CA ALA A 151 6.32 -23.18 6.53
C ALA A 151 7.26 -23.31 7.75
N ASP A 152 7.94 -22.23 8.15
CA ASP A 152 8.78 -22.17 9.35
C ASP A 152 7.96 -22.36 10.63
N ALA A 153 6.84 -21.67 10.80
CA ALA A 153 5.94 -21.84 11.94
C ALA A 153 5.41 -23.28 12.04
N LEU A 154 5.02 -23.88 10.90
CA LEU A 154 4.61 -25.29 10.84
C LEU A 154 5.76 -26.23 11.20
N HIS A 155 6.98 -25.95 10.72
CA HIS A 155 8.17 -26.72 11.06
C HIS A 155 8.45 -26.66 12.56
N MET A 156 8.45 -25.48 13.17
CA MET A 156 8.63 -25.29 14.60
C MET A 156 7.55 -26.01 15.42
N ALA A 157 6.29 -25.96 14.99
CA ALA A 157 5.17 -26.56 15.70
C ALA A 157 5.14 -28.11 15.63
N LEU A 158 5.64 -28.69 14.53
CA LEU A 158 5.52 -30.13 14.23
C LEU A 158 6.83 -30.92 14.41
N THR A 159 7.94 -30.27 14.76
CA THR A 159 9.24 -30.92 15.01
C THR A 159 9.58 -30.99 16.49
N GLN A 160 10.44 -31.95 16.84
CA GLN A 160 10.99 -32.14 18.18
C GLN A 160 12.50 -32.42 18.06
N PRO A 161 13.38 -31.61 18.69
CA PRO A 161 13.07 -30.36 19.39
C PRO A 161 12.44 -29.32 18.45
N LYS A 162 11.65 -28.39 19.00
CA LYS A 162 11.06 -27.29 18.24
C LYS A 162 12.17 -26.37 17.73
N THR A 163 12.51 -26.45 16.45
CA THR A 163 13.57 -25.64 15.85
C THR A 163 13.10 -24.92 14.59
N PRO A 164 13.50 -23.65 14.39
CA PRO A 164 13.19 -22.93 13.17
C PRO A 164 13.95 -23.54 11.97
N LEU A 165 13.44 -23.30 10.77
CA LEU A 165 14.20 -23.51 9.54
C LEU A 165 15.42 -22.59 9.56
N SER A 166 16.56 -23.11 9.09
CA SER A 166 17.78 -22.29 9.01
C SER A 166 17.59 -21.12 8.05
N GLN A 167 18.25 -20.00 8.35
CA GLN A 167 18.21 -18.80 7.52
C GLN A 167 18.57 -19.10 6.06
N ALA A 168 19.62 -19.87 5.82
CA ALA A 168 20.04 -20.26 4.47
C ALA A 168 18.97 -21.07 3.72
N ARG A 169 18.22 -21.93 4.42
CA ARG A 169 17.13 -22.71 3.80
C ARG A 169 15.94 -21.82 3.46
N ARG A 170 15.62 -20.85 4.31
CA ARG A 170 14.54 -19.87 4.05
C ARG A 170 14.89 -18.97 2.87
N ALA A 171 16.09 -18.38 2.87
CA ALA A 171 16.58 -17.55 1.77
C ALA A 171 16.64 -18.32 0.44
N GLY A 172 17.18 -19.54 0.45
CA GLY A 172 17.22 -20.40 -0.74
C GLY A 172 15.84 -20.79 -1.26
N ALA A 173 14.85 -20.94 -0.36
CA ALA A 173 13.46 -21.19 -0.77
C ALA A 173 12.85 -19.96 -1.44
N VAL A 174 13.03 -18.75 -0.90
CA VAL A 174 12.57 -17.51 -1.53
C VAL A 174 13.21 -17.33 -2.90
N GLU A 175 14.52 -17.51 -3.00
CA GLU A 175 15.24 -17.46 -4.27
C GLU A 175 14.67 -18.45 -5.30
N ALA A 176 14.33 -19.67 -4.88
CA ALA A 176 13.77 -20.68 -5.77
C ALA A 176 12.29 -20.46 -6.13
N MET A 177 11.57 -19.63 -5.38
CA MET A 177 10.21 -19.18 -5.70
C MET A 177 10.19 -17.98 -6.64
N SER A 178 11.22 -17.12 -6.56
CA SER A 178 11.32 -15.85 -7.27
C SER A 178 11.28 -16.00 -8.80
N THR A 179 10.60 -15.06 -9.46
CA THR A 179 10.54 -14.98 -10.93
C THR A 179 11.47 -13.90 -11.49
N LEU A 180 12.07 -13.07 -10.63
CA LEU A 180 12.88 -11.90 -10.99
C LEU A 180 14.29 -12.21 -11.51
N ARG A 181 14.86 -13.38 -11.20
CA ARG A 181 16.27 -13.72 -11.54
C ARG A 181 16.49 -14.13 -13.00
N ALA A 182 15.43 -14.27 -13.78
CA ALA A 182 15.50 -14.44 -15.24
C ALA A 182 14.31 -13.74 -15.90
N PRO A 183 14.51 -12.85 -16.90
CA PRO A 183 13.40 -12.12 -17.51
C PRO A 183 12.37 -13.07 -18.11
N MET A 184 11.10 -12.89 -17.70
CA MET A 184 9.87 -13.55 -18.16
C MET A 184 9.63 -14.98 -17.68
N MET A 185 9.45 -15.14 -16.35
CA MET A 185 9.05 -16.40 -15.70
C MET A 185 7.84 -16.24 -14.75
N SER A 186 7.13 -15.10 -14.82
CA SER A 186 5.91 -14.80 -14.03
C SER A 186 4.89 -15.95 -14.09
N ALA A 187 4.65 -16.51 -15.29
CA ALA A 187 3.78 -17.65 -15.54
C ALA A 187 4.18 -18.95 -14.81
N LEU A 188 5.42 -19.06 -14.35
CA LEU A 188 5.92 -20.19 -13.57
C LEU A 188 5.93 -19.94 -12.06
N GLY A 189 5.62 -18.70 -11.63
CA GLY A 189 5.65 -18.32 -10.21
C GLY A 189 4.75 -19.21 -9.35
N GLU A 190 3.51 -19.47 -9.77
CA GLU A 190 2.60 -20.36 -9.03
C GLU A 190 3.19 -21.78 -8.90
N GLY A 191 3.68 -22.34 -10.02
CA GLY A 191 4.28 -23.67 -10.04
C GLY A 191 5.53 -23.77 -9.15
N ASN A 192 6.38 -22.75 -9.17
CA ASN A 192 7.56 -22.66 -8.30
C ASN A 192 7.16 -22.59 -6.83
N ARG A 193 6.26 -21.68 -6.46
CA ARG A 193 5.75 -21.55 -5.08
C ARG A 193 5.16 -22.86 -4.58
N ARG A 194 4.28 -23.50 -5.36
CA ARG A 194 3.66 -24.77 -4.98
C ARG A 194 4.68 -25.89 -4.82
N ARG A 195 5.65 -26.00 -5.74
CA ARG A 195 6.73 -26.99 -5.67
C ARG A 195 7.60 -26.79 -4.43
N ILE A 196 8.09 -25.58 -4.20
CA ILE A 196 8.98 -25.28 -3.06
C ILE A 196 8.24 -25.42 -1.72
N MET A 197 7.00 -24.94 -1.62
CA MET A 197 6.19 -25.15 -0.42
C MET A 197 5.95 -26.63 -0.13
N LYS A 198 5.68 -27.45 -1.16
CA LYS A 198 5.57 -28.90 -1.00
C LYS A 198 6.89 -29.53 -0.53
N GLU A 199 8.03 -29.10 -1.06
CA GLU A 199 9.35 -29.55 -0.63
C GLU A 199 9.67 -29.17 0.83
N LEU A 200 9.30 -27.96 1.26
CA LEU A 200 9.46 -27.50 2.64
C LEU A 200 8.59 -28.29 3.62
N LEU A 201 7.34 -28.60 3.23
CA LEU A 201 6.35 -29.24 4.08
C LEU A 201 6.43 -30.78 4.07
N ALA A 202 6.94 -31.40 3.01
CA ALA A 202 7.02 -32.87 2.89
C ALA A 202 7.65 -33.59 4.11
N PRO A 203 8.74 -33.11 4.74
CA PRO A 203 9.31 -33.75 5.93
C PRO A 203 8.40 -33.75 7.17
N LEU A 204 7.34 -32.94 7.16
CA LEU A 204 6.36 -32.80 8.25
C LEU A 204 5.13 -33.69 8.03
N GLN A 205 4.97 -34.26 6.84
CA GLN A 205 3.78 -35.04 6.50
C GLN A 205 3.66 -36.29 7.38
N GLY A 206 2.48 -36.48 7.98
CA GLY A 206 2.21 -37.61 8.87
C GLY A 206 2.83 -37.50 10.28
N ARG A 207 3.57 -36.43 10.59
CA ARG A 207 4.07 -36.19 11.96
C ARG A 207 2.92 -35.93 12.92
N LYS A 208 2.96 -36.57 14.07
CA LYS A 208 2.03 -36.34 15.17
C LYS A 208 2.72 -35.47 16.22
N ALA A 209 2.37 -34.20 16.26
CA ALA A 209 2.87 -33.29 17.28
C ALA A 209 2.23 -33.59 18.65
N GLN A 210 3.01 -33.33 19.71
CA GLN A 210 2.57 -33.30 21.10
C GLN A 210 3.08 -31.99 21.69
N PRO A 211 2.21 -31.04 22.08
CA PRO A 211 0.73 -31.04 21.96
C PRO A 211 0.21 -31.17 20.51
N LYS A 212 -1.03 -31.66 20.33
CA LYS A 212 -1.65 -31.81 19.00
C LYS A 212 -1.99 -30.44 18.40
N VAL A 213 -1.55 -30.19 17.17
CA VAL A 213 -1.95 -29.01 16.40
C VAL A 213 -3.30 -29.25 15.73
N LEU A 214 -4.22 -28.29 15.86
CA LEU A 214 -5.60 -28.40 15.35
C LEU A 214 -5.84 -27.62 14.06
N SER A 215 -5.33 -26.39 13.96
CA SER A 215 -5.54 -25.50 12.82
C SER A 215 -4.44 -24.44 12.68
N VAL A 216 -4.46 -23.71 11.57
CA VAL A 216 -3.62 -22.53 11.32
C VAL A 216 -4.51 -21.31 11.10
N LYS A 217 -4.37 -20.33 11.99
CA LYS A 217 -5.07 -19.05 11.97
C LYS A 217 -4.10 -17.94 11.58
N LEU A 218 -4.39 -17.26 10.49
CA LEU A 218 -3.58 -16.17 9.96
C LEU A 218 -4.22 -14.82 10.28
N TYR A 219 -3.37 -13.88 10.69
CA TYR A 219 -3.72 -12.47 10.91
C TYR A 219 -2.76 -11.64 10.08
N VAL A 220 -3.24 -11.06 8.98
CA VAL A 220 -2.39 -10.44 7.98
C VAL A 220 -2.63 -8.94 7.97
N TYR A 221 -1.56 -8.16 8.00
CA TYR A 221 -1.60 -6.72 8.03
C TYR A 221 -0.70 -6.14 6.96
N GLY A 222 -1.11 -5.04 6.33
CA GLY A 222 -0.18 -4.31 5.48
C GLY A 222 -0.55 -2.86 5.23
N PHE A 223 0.44 -2.06 4.83
CA PHE A 223 0.27 -0.66 4.47
C PHE A 223 0.87 -0.41 3.07
N SER A 224 0.22 0.42 2.25
CA SER A 224 0.76 0.87 0.96
C SER A 224 0.99 -0.32 0.00
N ARG A 225 2.21 -0.48 -0.51
CA ARG A 225 2.63 -1.66 -1.26
C ARG A 225 2.67 -2.92 -0.40
N GLY A 226 2.96 -2.81 0.90
CA GLY A 226 2.82 -3.92 1.84
C GLY A 226 1.36 -4.39 1.98
N ALA A 227 0.37 -3.51 1.83
CA ALA A 227 -1.03 -3.92 1.74
C ALA A 227 -1.33 -4.70 0.45
N ALA A 228 -0.69 -4.32 -0.67
CA ALA A 228 -0.80 -5.06 -1.92
C ALA A 228 -0.12 -6.43 -1.79
N GLU A 229 1.06 -6.49 -1.14
CA GLU A 229 1.75 -7.74 -0.81
C GLU A 229 0.91 -8.64 0.10
N ALA A 230 0.23 -8.09 1.10
CA ALA A 230 -0.68 -8.82 1.98
C ALA A 230 -1.86 -9.44 1.21
N ARG A 231 -2.47 -8.71 0.28
CA ARG A 231 -3.56 -9.21 -0.58
C ARG A 231 -3.06 -10.30 -1.53
N THR A 232 -1.92 -10.06 -2.16
CA THR A 232 -1.25 -11.03 -3.03
C THR A 232 -0.86 -12.30 -2.27
N PHE A 233 -0.36 -12.17 -1.03
CA PHE A 233 -0.07 -13.31 -0.15
C PHE A 233 -1.29 -14.18 0.07
N VAL A 234 -2.45 -13.59 0.38
CA VAL A 234 -3.70 -14.34 0.59
C VAL A 234 -4.13 -15.06 -0.70
N THR A 235 -3.98 -14.41 -1.85
CA THR A 235 -4.23 -15.02 -3.16
C THR A 235 -3.28 -16.18 -3.44
N TRP A 236 -1.97 -16.01 -3.24
CA TRP A 236 -0.96 -17.06 -3.46
C TRP A 236 -1.06 -18.20 -2.45
N LEU A 237 -1.48 -17.93 -1.22
CA LEU A 237 -1.83 -18.97 -0.24
C LEU A 237 -2.95 -19.86 -0.78
N SER A 238 -3.99 -19.27 -1.36
CA SER A 238 -5.12 -20.04 -1.91
C SER A 238 -4.72 -20.96 -3.07
N GLN A 239 -3.65 -20.61 -3.80
CA GLN A 239 -3.07 -21.42 -4.88
C GLN A 239 -2.31 -22.67 -4.37
N LEU A 240 -2.01 -22.75 -3.07
CA LEU A 240 -1.37 -23.92 -2.48
C LEU A 240 -2.35 -25.05 -2.13
N PHE A 241 -3.67 -24.78 -2.15
CA PHE A 241 -4.69 -25.75 -1.82
C PHE A 241 -4.98 -26.69 -2.99
N ASP A 242 -5.01 -28.00 -2.69
CA ASP A 242 -5.34 -29.02 -3.67
C ASP A 242 -6.86 -29.24 -3.71
N THR A 243 -7.41 -29.44 -4.91
CA THR A 243 -8.77 -29.96 -5.10
C THR A 243 -8.70 -31.48 -5.20
N PRO A 244 -9.25 -32.24 -4.24
CA PRO A 244 -9.28 -33.70 -4.32
C PRO A 244 -10.05 -34.20 -5.54
N GLU A 245 -9.69 -35.38 -6.05
CA GLU A 245 -10.40 -36.00 -7.16
C GLU A 245 -11.89 -36.19 -6.83
N GLY A 246 -12.77 -35.72 -7.72
CA GLY A 246 -14.22 -35.76 -7.53
C GLY A 246 -14.81 -34.68 -6.61
N ALA A 247 -14.00 -33.79 -6.04
CA ALA A 247 -14.49 -32.63 -5.27
C ALA A 247 -14.66 -31.39 -6.15
N GLU A 248 -15.68 -30.58 -5.87
CA GLU A 248 -15.91 -29.31 -6.58
C GLU A 248 -15.04 -28.16 -6.02
N LEU A 249 -14.69 -28.21 -4.74
CA LEU A 249 -13.97 -27.14 -4.03
C LEU A 249 -12.58 -27.59 -3.56
N PRO A 250 -11.58 -26.69 -3.57
CA PRO A 250 -10.28 -26.93 -2.95
C PRO A 250 -10.40 -27.24 -1.46
N LYS A 251 -9.55 -28.14 -0.96
CA LYS A 251 -9.43 -28.39 0.47
C LYS A 251 -8.50 -27.33 1.07
N GLN A 252 -9.06 -26.39 1.84
CA GLN A 252 -8.34 -25.28 2.48
C GLN A 252 -7.47 -25.76 3.66
N GLU A 253 -6.51 -26.63 3.38
CA GLU A 253 -5.65 -27.27 4.37
C GLU A 253 -4.18 -27.32 3.91
N LEU A 254 -3.26 -27.21 4.87
CA LEU A 254 -1.84 -27.52 4.69
C LEU A 254 -1.46 -28.63 5.66
N LEU A 255 -0.83 -29.71 5.18
CA LEU A 255 -0.50 -30.89 6.00
C LEU A 255 -1.71 -31.54 6.71
N GLY A 256 -2.92 -31.35 6.17
CA GLY A 256 -4.16 -31.80 6.80
C GLY A 256 -4.66 -30.90 7.94
N LEU A 257 -4.04 -29.74 8.14
CA LEU A 257 -4.46 -28.71 9.09
C LEU A 257 -5.30 -27.66 8.35
N PRO A 258 -6.53 -27.37 8.79
CA PRO A 258 -7.34 -26.27 8.25
C PRO A 258 -6.60 -24.94 8.35
N VAL A 259 -6.65 -24.15 7.27
CA VAL A 259 -6.05 -22.81 7.20
C VAL A 259 -7.13 -21.77 6.97
N SER A 260 -7.10 -20.69 7.77
CA SER A 260 -7.96 -19.53 7.53
C SER A 260 -7.25 -18.21 7.88
N VAL A 261 -7.60 -17.17 7.14
CA VAL A 261 -7.27 -15.77 7.44
C VAL A 261 -8.39 -15.20 8.31
N GLU A 262 -8.15 -15.18 9.62
CA GLU A 262 -9.11 -14.68 10.61
C GLU A 262 -9.30 -13.16 10.48
N PHE A 263 -8.23 -12.45 10.13
CA PHE A 263 -8.23 -11.00 9.93
C PHE A 263 -7.25 -10.58 8.84
N LEU A 264 -7.70 -9.74 7.92
CA LEU A 264 -6.89 -9.01 6.95
C LEU A 264 -7.08 -7.51 7.17
N GLY A 265 -6.07 -6.83 7.71
CA GLY A 265 -6.10 -5.39 7.97
C GLY A 265 -5.15 -4.65 7.03
N VAL A 266 -5.70 -3.96 6.04
CA VAL A 266 -4.92 -3.24 5.04
C VAL A 266 -5.12 -1.74 5.12
N LEU A 267 -4.05 -0.98 4.97
CA LEU A 267 -4.03 0.48 5.02
C LEU A 267 -3.63 1.02 3.65
N ASP A 268 -4.54 1.76 3.04
CA ASP A 268 -4.37 2.54 1.81
C ASP A 268 -3.58 1.82 0.72
N THR A 269 -4.14 0.72 0.21
CA THR A 269 -3.45 -0.18 -0.73
C THR A 269 -3.02 0.54 -2.01
N VAL A 270 -1.75 0.37 -2.40
CA VAL A 270 -1.21 0.87 -3.67
C VAL A 270 -0.46 -0.26 -4.37
N ALA A 271 -0.96 -0.75 -5.50
CA ALA A 271 -0.35 -1.87 -6.22
C ALA A 271 0.45 -1.47 -7.49
N SER A 272 0.44 -0.18 -7.86
CA SER A 272 0.97 0.31 -9.14
C SER A 272 2.46 0.67 -9.15
N VAL A 273 3.07 0.61 -10.35
CA VAL A 273 4.45 1.04 -10.63
C VAL A 273 4.58 2.57 -10.54
N GLY A 274 5.43 3.05 -9.64
CA GLY A 274 5.64 4.48 -9.41
C GLY A 274 6.75 5.04 -10.30
N ILE A 275 6.48 5.29 -11.58
CA ILE A 275 7.47 5.88 -12.49
C ILE A 275 7.28 7.38 -12.59
N ALA A 276 7.72 8.11 -11.57
CA ALA A 276 7.68 9.58 -11.55
C ALA A 276 8.61 10.24 -12.59
N HIS A 277 9.69 9.56 -12.99
CA HIS A 277 10.79 10.20 -13.72
C HIS A 277 10.79 10.01 -15.25
N VAL A 278 10.15 8.95 -15.76
CA VAL A 278 10.36 8.51 -17.16
C VAL A 278 9.06 8.50 -17.98
N ALA A 279 7.92 8.14 -17.40
CA ALA A 279 6.65 8.10 -18.12
C ALA A 279 5.46 8.06 -17.14
N PRO A 280 4.61 9.10 -17.04
CA PRO A 280 3.33 9.07 -16.33
C PRO A 280 2.26 8.19 -17.01
N PHE A 281 2.70 7.20 -17.79
CA PHE A 281 1.94 6.43 -18.77
C PHE A 281 1.97 4.93 -18.49
N PHE A 282 2.53 4.54 -17.34
CA PHE A 282 2.45 3.17 -16.85
C PHE A 282 1.06 2.95 -16.26
N ALA A 283 0.17 2.46 -17.09
CA ALA A 283 -1.06 1.83 -16.61
C ALA A 283 -0.70 0.40 -16.16
N GLY A 284 -1.08 0.04 -14.93
CA GLY A 284 -1.01 -1.33 -14.47
C GLY A 284 -0.38 -1.50 -13.08
N HIS A 285 -0.66 -2.67 -12.51
CA HIS A 285 -0.05 -3.10 -11.26
C HIS A 285 1.37 -3.61 -11.50
N MET A 286 2.12 -3.79 -10.40
CA MET A 286 3.33 -4.61 -10.40
C MET A 286 3.00 -6.00 -10.95
N ASP A 287 3.96 -6.67 -11.59
CA ASP A 287 3.71 -7.97 -12.23
C ASP A 287 3.16 -9.04 -11.24
N TRP A 288 3.57 -8.99 -9.97
CA TRP A 288 3.04 -9.88 -8.92
C TRP A 288 1.66 -9.44 -8.39
N ALA A 289 1.26 -8.20 -8.65
CA ALA A 289 0.01 -7.60 -8.20
C ALA A 289 -1.12 -7.67 -9.26
N ASP A 290 -0.80 -7.97 -10.52
CA ASP A 290 -1.80 -8.25 -11.55
C ASP A 290 -2.69 -9.43 -11.14
N ASP A 291 -4.02 -9.28 -11.27
CA ASP A 291 -5.03 -10.30 -10.91
C ASP A 291 -4.98 -10.84 -9.46
N THR A 292 -4.22 -10.22 -8.56
CA THR A 292 -4.06 -10.70 -7.17
C THR A 292 -4.58 -9.72 -6.13
N GLN A 293 -5.02 -8.53 -6.55
CA GLN A 293 -5.57 -7.53 -5.63
C GLN A 293 -7.01 -7.86 -5.20
N LEU A 294 -7.82 -8.52 -6.02
CA LEU A 294 -9.12 -9.01 -5.54
C LEU A 294 -8.92 -10.08 -4.45
N LEU A 295 -9.77 -10.07 -3.42
CA LEU A 295 -9.76 -11.13 -2.43
C LEU A 295 -10.22 -12.45 -3.08
N PRO A 296 -9.71 -13.62 -2.62
CA PRO A 296 -10.13 -14.90 -3.17
C PRO A 296 -11.65 -15.08 -3.17
N ASP A 297 -12.20 -15.56 -4.30
CA ASP A 297 -13.65 -15.75 -4.45
C ASP A 297 -14.20 -16.67 -3.37
N ALA A 298 -15.08 -16.15 -2.52
CA ALA A 298 -15.70 -16.89 -1.43
C ALA A 298 -16.56 -18.08 -1.91
N ARG A 299 -16.97 -18.11 -3.18
CA ARG A 299 -17.64 -19.29 -3.77
C ARG A 299 -16.67 -20.44 -3.98
N ARG A 300 -15.40 -20.15 -4.29
CA ARG A 300 -14.34 -21.14 -4.47
C ARG A 300 -13.61 -21.46 -3.17
N PHE A 301 -13.41 -20.47 -2.31
CA PHE A 301 -12.70 -20.58 -1.04
C PHE A 301 -13.57 -20.07 0.13
N PRO A 302 -14.66 -20.79 0.47
CA PRO A 302 -15.59 -20.36 1.50
C PRO A 302 -14.90 -20.15 2.85
N ASN A 303 -15.17 -19.01 3.47
CA ASN A 303 -14.62 -18.64 4.79
C ASN A 303 -13.09 -18.65 4.87
N LEU A 304 -12.36 -18.59 3.74
CA LEU A 304 -10.90 -18.44 3.76
C LEU A 304 -10.49 -17.13 4.42
N VAL A 305 -11.10 -16.01 4.00
CA VAL A 305 -10.95 -14.69 4.63
C VAL A 305 -12.21 -14.39 5.41
N LYS A 306 -12.10 -14.33 6.74
CA LYS A 306 -13.27 -14.19 7.65
C LYS A 306 -13.64 -12.74 7.94
N CYS A 307 -12.65 -11.85 7.98
CA CYS A 307 -12.81 -10.44 8.26
C CYS A 307 -11.74 -9.64 7.52
N CYS A 308 -12.15 -8.65 6.72
CA CYS A 308 -11.23 -7.71 6.08
C CYS A 308 -11.60 -6.27 6.42
N ARG A 309 -10.60 -5.44 6.75
CA ARG A 309 -10.75 -4.00 6.97
C ARG A 309 -9.73 -3.29 6.10
N HIS A 310 -10.22 -2.44 5.20
CA HIS A 310 -9.38 -1.58 4.38
C HIS A 310 -9.60 -0.13 4.79
N PHE A 311 -8.58 0.51 5.36
CA PHE A 311 -8.66 1.91 5.76
C PHE A 311 -7.97 2.77 4.73
N VAL A 312 -8.66 3.74 4.15
CA VAL A 312 -8.20 4.46 2.95
C VAL A 312 -8.09 5.96 3.21
N ALA A 313 -7.09 6.59 2.59
CA ALA A 313 -6.78 8.00 2.74
C ALA A 313 -7.73 8.87 1.90
N GLY A 314 -8.50 9.72 2.57
CA GLY A 314 -9.49 10.61 1.96
C GLY A 314 -8.91 11.79 1.21
N PHE A 315 -7.67 12.19 1.50
CA PHE A 315 -7.05 13.40 0.92
C PHE A 315 -5.84 13.14 0.01
N GLU A 316 -5.49 11.87 -0.23
CA GLU A 316 -4.38 11.52 -1.12
C GLU A 316 -4.72 11.85 -2.59
N GLN A 317 -3.78 12.47 -3.29
CA GLN A 317 -3.97 12.96 -4.67
C GLN A 317 -2.69 12.85 -5.50
N ARG A 318 -1.72 11.99 -5.16
CA ARG A 318 -0.57 11.75 -6.05
C ARG A 318 -0.95 10.80 -7.15
N SER A 319 -0.50 11.08 -8.37
CA SER A 319 -0.78 10.20 -9.51
C SER A 319 -0.05 8.86 -9.39
N CYS A 320 1.08 8.80 -8.67
CA CYS A 320 1.80 7.55 -8.42
C CYS A 320 1.31 6.75 -7.20
N PHE A 321 0.25 7.20 -6.50
CA PHE A 321 -0.41 6.48 -5.40
C PHE A 321 -1.90 6.22 -5.67
N PRO A 322 -2.27 5.58 -6.80
CA PRO A 322 -3.64 5.14 -7.02
C PRO A 322 -4.07 4.18 -5.91
N LEU A 323 -5.35 4.26 -5.52
CA LEU A 323 -5.92 3.36 -4.54
C LEU A 323 -6.33 2.04 -5.21
N ASP A 324 -6.02 0.91 -4.60
CA ASP A 324 -6.61 -0.38 -4.95
C ASP A 324 -7.74 -0.70 -3.98
N SER A 325 -9.00 -0.53 -4.40
CA SER A 325 -10.16 -0.86 -3.56
C SER A 325 -10.29 -2.37 -3.35
N ILE A 326 -10.88 -2.78 -2.22
CA ILE A 326 -11.28 -4.16 -1.96
C ILE A 326 -12.68 -4.51 -2.52
N ARG A 327 -13.37 -3.55 -3.15
CA ARG A 327 -14.65 -3.80 -3.84
C ARG A 327 -14.40 -4.54 -5.14
N ASN A 328 -15.24 -5.53 -5.43
CA ASN A 328 -15.14 -6.30 -6.67
C ASN A 328 -15.62 -5.48 -7.88
N GLU A 329 -15.24 -5.94 -9.06
CA GLU A 329 -15.63 -5.38 -10.38
C GLU A 329 -17.15 -5.29 -10.56
N ASN A 330 -17.91 -6.22 -9.95
CA ASN A 330 -19.38 -6.18 -9.96
C ASN A 330 -20.01 -5.09 -9.05
N GLY A 331 -19.18 -4.24 -8.43
CA GLY A 331 -19.60 -3.17 -7.55
C GLY A 331 -20.00 -3.60 -6.15
N GLN A 332 -19.81 -4.87 -5.76
CA GLN A 332 -20.11 -5.37 -4.40
C GLN A 332 -18.83 -5.58 -3.59
N TYR A 333 -18.89 -5.35 -2.28
CA TYR A 333 -17.83 -5.78 -1.38
C TYR A 333 -17.97 -7.29 -1.08
N PRO A 334 -16.86 -8.04 -0.97
CA PRO A 334 -16.92 -9.38 -0.42
C PRO A 334 -17.54 -9.39 0.99
N ALA A 335 -18.15 -10.50 1.39
CA ALA A 335 -18.81 -10.61 2.68
C ALA A 335 -17.85 -10.32 3.86
N ASN A 336 -18.34 -9.63 4.89
CA ASN A 336 -17.57 -9.24 6.10
C ASN A 336 -16.32 -8.38 5.82
N THR A 337 -16.31 -7.66 4.70
CA THR A 337 -15.25 -6.73 4.34
C THR A 337 -15.76 -5.29 4.36
N TYR A 338 -15.00 -4.39 5.00
CA TYR A 338 -15.37 -2.97 5.09
C TYR A 338 -14.23 -2.10 4.60
N GLU A 339 -14.55 -1.16 3.72
CA GLU A 339 -13.63 -0.14 3.22
C GLU A 339 -14.01 1.22 3.81
N VAL A 340 -13.13 1.74 4.66
CA VAL A 340 -13.42 2.84 5.58
C VAL A 340 -12.56 4.05 5.22
N VAL A 341 -13.19 5.17 4.90
CA VAL A 341 -12.50 6.41 4.50
C VAL A 341 -12.09 7.20 5.75
N TYR A 342 -10.79 7.49 5.89
CA TYR A 342 -10.20 8.28 6.99
C TYR A 342 -9.70 9.64 6.47
N PRO A 343 -9.55 10.66 7.34
CA PRO A 343 -8.92 11.91 6.95
C PRO A 343 -7.42 11.68 6.79
N GLY A 344 -6.81 12.46 5.90
CA GLY A 344 -5.37 12.45 5.69
C GLY A 344 -4.94 11.97 4.31
N VAL A 345 -3.66 12.17 4.03
CA VAL A 345 -2.97 11.58 2.88
C VAL A 345 -2.44 10.17 3.23
N HIS A 346 -1.69 9.53 2.33
CA HIS A 346 -1.27 8.13 2.45
C HIS A 346 -0.72 7.73 3.83
N SER A 347 0.32 8.42 4.32
CA SER A 347 0.97 8.10 5.61
C SER A 347 0.27 8.73 6.82
N ASP A 348 -0.73 9.60 6.61
CA ASP A 348 -1.67 9.98 7.68
C ASP A 348 -2.59 8.81 8.06
N VAL A 349 -2.75 7.82 7.17
CA VAL A 349 -3.47 6.57 7.44
C VAL A 349 -2.52 5.45 7.84
N GLY A 350 -1.43 5.28 7.08
CA GLY A 350 -0.44 4.22 7.34
C GLY A 350 0.49 4.45 8.52
N GLY A 351 0.65 5.70 8.98
CA GLY A 351 1.72 6.11 9.88
C GLY A 351 3.05 6.29 9.13
N GLY A 352 4.09 6.69 9.88
CA GLY A 352 5.44 6.88 9.37
C GLY A 352 5.90 8.32 9.18
N TYR A 353 5.03 9.32 9.40
CA TYR A 353 5.46 10.71 9.46
C TYR A 353 6.19 11.01 10.79
N PRO A 354 7.35 11.70 10.75
CA PRO A 354 8.03 12.14 11.97
C PRO A 354 7.29 13.28 12.66
N GLN A 355 7.62 13.49 13.94
CA GLN A 355 7.18 14.68 14.65
C GLN A 355 7.63 15.95 13.91
N ASN A 356 6.75 16.95 13.85
CA ASN A 356 7.00 18.25 13.22
C ASN A 356 7.24 18.20 11.70
N ASP A 357 7.05 17.05 11.02
CA ASP A 357 7.10 16.98 9.57
C ASP A 357 6.08 17.96 8.97
N GLN A 358 6.51 18.83 8.06
CA GLN A 358 5.65 19.87 7.48
C GLN A 358 4.99 20.80 8.53
N GLY A 359 5.56 20.85 9.74
CA GLY A 359 5.03 21.56 10.89
C GLY A 359 3.74 20.97 11.47
N LYS A 360 3.47 19.68 11.23
CA LYS A 360 2.34 18.91 11.76
C LYS A 360 2.77 18.18 13.04
N ALA A 361 1.81 17.89 13.93
CA ALA A 361 2.06 17.16 15.19
C ALA A 361 3.29 17.67 15.97
N ARG A 362 3.32 18.99 16.25
CA ARG A 362 4.53 19.68 16.71
C ARG A 362 4.91 19.32 18.14
N GLU A 363 3.93 18.99 18.97
CA GLU A 363 4.18 18.66 20.39
C GLU A 363 4.61 17.20 20.60
N GLY A 364 4.36 16.32 19.62
CA GLY A 364 4.79 14.93 19.67
C GLY A 364 4.01 14.03 18.73
N THR A 365 4.45 12.79 18.58
CA THR A 365 3.82 11.76 17.72
C THR A 365 2.39 11.40 18.15
N HIS A 366 2.02 11.64 19.41
CA HIS A 366 0.64 11.53 19.91
C HIS A 366 -0.32 12.54 19.27
N GLU A 367 0.18 13.57 18.58
CA GLU A 367 -0.63 14.52 17.79
C GLU A 367 -0.82 14.10 16.32
N LEU A 368 -0.25 12.97 15.87
CA LEU A 368 -0.44 12.48 14.50
C LEU A 368 -1.85 11.90 14.33
N VAL A 369 -2.52 12.23 13.21
CA VAL A 369 -3.87 11.69 12.92
C VAL A 369 -3.84 10.18 12.65
N SER A 370 -2.69 9.63 12.24
CA SER A 370 -2.49 8.18 12.04
C SER A 370 -2.68 7.37 13.31
N GLN A 371 -2.58 8.00 14.50
CA GLN A 371 -2.88 7.35 15.78
C GLN A 371 -4.33 6.88 15.86
N ILE A 372 -5.28 7.61 15.26
CA ILE A 372 -6.68 7.19 15.18
C ILE A 372 -6.79 5.85 14.44
N VAL A 373 -6.14 5.78 13.27
CA VAL A 373 -6.15 4.58 12.42
C VAL A 373 -5.48 3.39 13.11
N LEU A 374 -4.38 3.62 13.85
CA LEU A 374 -3.70 2.62 14.66
C LEU A 374 -4.64 1.98 15.70
N HIS A 375 -5.35 2.80 16.48
CA HIS A 375 -6.30 2.33 17.48
C HIS A 375 -7.47 1.59 16.85
N ASP A 376 -8.01 2.09 15.75
CA ASP A 376 -9.15 1.49 15.05
C ASP A 376 -8.75 0.14 14.42
N LEU A 377 -7.52 0.03 13.90
CA LEU A 377 -6.96 -1.21 13.35
C LEU A 377 -6.74 -2.23 14.47
N TYR A 378 -6.14 -1.81 15.58
CA TYR A 378 -5.96 -2.65 16.77
C TYR A 378 -7.30 -3.20 17.26
N ALA A 379 -8.31 -2.34 17.43
CA ALA A 379 -9.62 -2.74 17.94
C ALA A 379 -10.35 -3.69 16.98
N ALA A 380 -10.29 -3.43 15.68
CA ALA A 380 -10.89 -4.31 14.67
C ALA A 380 -10.22 -5.70 14.65
N ALA A 381 -8.88 -5.73 14.70
CA ALA A 381 -8.10 -6.96 14.75
C ALA A 381 -8.37 -7.74 16.04
N PHE A 382 -8.36 -7.05 17.18
CA PHE A 382 -8.64 -7.65 18.49
C PHE A 382 -10.05 -8.23 18.55
N ALA A 383 -11.06 -7.52 18.01
CA ALA A 383 -12.41 -8.03 17.89
C ALA A 383 -12.50 -9.28 17.00
N ALA A 384 -11.63 -9.42 15.99
CA ALA A 384 -11.53 -10.62 15.15
C ALA A 384 -10.76 -11.79 15.80
N GLY A 385 -10.21 -11.61 17.01
CA GLY A 385 -9.46 -12.63 17.73
C GLY A 385 -7.95 -12.55 17.52
N ALA A 386 -7.42 -11.44 17.00
CA ALA A 386 -5.99 -11.27 16.81
C ALA A 386 -5.19 -11.45 18.11
N PRO A 387 -4.02 -12.09 18.04
CA PRO A 387 -3.13 -12.29 19.19
C PRO A 387 -2.37 -10.98 19.45
N LEU A 388 -3.02 -10.05 20.14
CA LEU A 388 -2.45 -8.77 20.54
C LEU A 388 -2.34 -8.68 22.06
N GLN A 389 -1.31 -7.97 22.51
CA GLN A 389 -1.07 -7.60 23.89
C GLN A 389 -2.17 -6.64 24.37
N VAL A 390 -2.45 -6.66 25.67
CA VAL A 390 -3.49 -5.82 26.30
C VAL A 390 -2.97 -5.19 27.59
N PRO A 391 -3.59 -4.09 28.09
CA PRO A 391 -3.25 -3.54 29.39
C PRO A 391 -3.29 -4.61 30.49
N GLU A 392 -2.31 -4.58 31.41
CA GLU A 392 -2.17 -5.61 32.44
C GLU A 392 -3.41 -5.71 33.34
N GLU A 393 -4.09 -4.59 33.56
CA GLU A 393 -5.26 -4.44 34.41
C GLU A 393 -6.42 -5.33 33.92
N VAL A 394 -6.55 -5.51 32.61
CA VAL A 394 -7.66 -6.24 31.99
C VAL A 394 -7.34 -7.70 31.67
N LEU A 395 -6.09 -8.15 31.89
CA LEU A 395 -5.75 -9.56 31.72
C LEU A 395 -6.58 -10.48 32.64
N PRO A 396 -7.06 -11.65 32.17
CA PRO A 396 -7.69 -12.63 33.04
C PRO A 396 -6.72 -13.18 34.10
N ASP A 397 -7.23 -13.50 35.29
CA ASP A 397 -6.42 -13.98 36.43
C ASP A 397 -5.60 -15.24 36.12
N THR A 398 -6.11 -16.09 35.21
CA THR A 398 -5.41 -17.28 34.71
C THR A 398 -4.05 -16.94 34.11
N TYR A 399 -3.93 -15.82 33.39
CA TYR A 399 -2.70 -15.40 32.74
C TYR A 399 -1.89 -14.42 33.59
N LYS A 400 -2.56 -13.60 34.43
CA LYS A 400 -1.87 -12.67 35.35
C LYS A 400 -0.89 -13.37 36.29
N ASN A 401 -1.20 -14.60 36.68
CA ASN A 401 -0.40 -15.38 37.63
C ASN A 401 0.51 -16.43 36.97
N SER A 402 0.63 -16.41 35.64
CA SER A 402 1.49 -17.33 34.88
C SER A 402 2.66 -16.61 34.21
N SER A 403 3.62 -17.38 33.70
CA SER A 403 4.71 -16.82 32.87
C SER A 403 4.18 -16.20 31.56
N GLU A 404 2.95 -16.52 31.14
CA GLU A 404 2.36 -15.94 29.93
C GLU A 404 2.07 -14.44 30.05
N LYS A 405 1.95 -13.94 31.29
CA LYS A 405 1.79 -12.50 31.55
C LYS A 405 2.81 -11.65 30.78
N PHE A 406 4.07 -12.09 30.71
CA PHE A 406 5.16 -11.27 30.18
C PHE A 406 5.05 -10.98 28.70
N TRP A 407 4.47 -11.89 27.92
CA TRP A 407 4.27 -11.71 26.48
C TRP A 407 2.83 -11.39 26.09
N ARG A 408 1.88 -11.45 27.05
CA ARG A 408 0.47 -11.02 26.87
C ARG A 408 0.17 -9.59 27.32
N LYS A 409 0.97 -9.04 28.23
CA LYS A 409 0.79 -7.67 28.69
C LYS A 409 1.37 -6.67 27.69
N LEU A 410 0.73 -5.53 27.56
CA LEU A 410 1.24 -4.38 26.81
C LEU A 410 2.41 -3.76 27.59
N GLY A 411 3.56 -3.64 26.93
CA GLY A 411 4.73 -2.93 27.47
C GLY A 411 4.49 -1.42 27.60
N ARG A 412 5.32 -0.74 28.39
CA ARG A 412 5.24 0.72 28.55
C ARG A 412 5.54 1.43 27.22
N ASP A 413 6.62 1.04 26.54
CA ASP A 413 7.04 1.66 25.29
C ASP A 413 5.96 1.51 24.21
N ILE A 414 5.32 0.34 24.14
CA ILE A 414 4.21 0.08 23.22
C ILE A 414 2.97 0.92 23.60
N LYS A 415 2.72 1.14 24.89
CA LYS A 415 1.64 2.04 25.32
C LYS A 415 1.90 3.48 24.86
N GLU A 416 3.15 3.96 24.98
CA GLU A 416 3.57 5.29 24.52
C GLU A 416 3.44 5.44 22.99
N GLU A 417 3.69 4.38 22.20
CA GLU A 417 3.46 4.39 20.74
C GLU A 417 1.98 4.59 20.35
N PHE A 418 1.06 4.25 21.24
CA PHE A 418 -0.39 4.39 21.11
C PHE A 418 -0.94 5.62 21.87
N ASP A 419 -0.10 6.49 22.40
CA ASP A 419 -0.61 7.72 23.00
C ASP A 419 -1.30 8.59 21.93
N ILE A 420 -2.38 9.24 22.31
CA ILE A 420 -3.16 10.10 21.42
C ILE A 420 -3.64 11.37 22.14
N SER A 421 -3.45 12.51 21.48
CA SER A 421 -3.86 13.82 21.98
C SER A 421 -5.39 13.96 21.96
N PRO A 422 -6.01 14.47 23.04
CA PRO A 422 -7.43 14.83 23.03
C PRO A 422 -7.80 15.83 21.93
N HIS A 423 -6.87 16.70 21.53
CA HIS A 423 -7.11 17.63 20.43
C HIS A 423 -7.26 16.94 19.08
N VAL A 424 -6.47 15.88 18.83
CA VAL A 424 -6.63 15.05 17.63
C VAL A 424 -7.98 14.38 17.63
N VAL A 425 -8.40 13.82 18.77
CA VAL A 425 -9.71 13.17 18.92
C VAL A 425 -10.85 14.14 18.63
N GLU A 426 -10.81 15.34 19.21
CA GLU A 426 -11.83 16.38 18.99
C GLU A 426 -11.91 16.80 17.52
N ARG A 427 -10.76 17.09 16.90
CA ARG A 427 -10.65 17.50 15.49
C ARG A 427 -11.09 16.40 14.53
N PHE A 428 -10.70 15.15 14.80
CA PHE A 428 -11.12 13.99 14.02
C PHE A 428 -12.63 13.78 14.09
N ASN A 429 -13.22 13.86 15.28
CA ASN A 429 -14.66 13.68 15.46
C ASN A 429 -15.46 14.82 14.81
N ALA A 430 -14.95 16.06 14.81
CA ALA A 430 -15.53 17.17 14.08
C ALA A 430 -15.49 16.94 12.56
N TRP A 431 -14.35 16.49 12.02
CA TRP A 431 -14.25 16.07 10.61
C TRP A 431 -15.30 14.99 10.29
N ARG A 432 -15.31 13.89 11.04
CA ARG A 432 -16.24 12.76 10.84
C ARG A 432 -17.69 13.24 10.76
N LEU A 433 -18.10 14.12 11.69
CA LEU A 433 -19.48 14.60 11.79
C LEU A 433 -19.85 15.59 10.67
N LYS A 434 -18.92 16.42 10.21
CA LYS A 434 -19.21 17.51 9.26
C LYS A 434 -18.96 17.16 7.80
N THR A 435 -18.05 16.23 7.52
CA THR A 435 -17.59 15.95 6.16
C THR A 435 -18.11 14.62 5.62
N LEU A 436 -18.41 13.63 6.47
CA LEU A 436 -18.80 12.30 5.98
C LEU A 436 -20.31 12.21 5.68
N PRO A 437 -20.69 11.71 4.50
CA PRO A 437 -22.07 11.70 4.06
C PRO A 437 -22.90 10.61 4.75
N GLY A 438 -24.00 11.01 5.39
CA GLY A 438 -24.93 10.10 6.05
C GLY A 438 -24.56 9.76 7.51
N VAL A 439 -23.49 10.34 8.05
CA VAL A 439 -23.17 10.21 9.47
C VAL A 439 -24.05 11.14 10.28
N ALA A 440 -24.88 10.57 11.15
CA ALA A 440 -25.64 11.32 12.16
C ALA A 440 -24.79 11.54 13.42
N ALA A 441 -25.22 12.46 14.29
CA ALA A 441 -24.69 12.52 15.65
C ALA A 441 -25.12 11.24 16.41
N ASP A 442 -24.17 10.36 16.71
CA ASP A 442 -24.44 9.04 17.31
C ASP A 442 -24.55 9.06 18.84
N VAL A 443 -25.13 7.96 19.34
CA VAL A 443 -25.41 7.58 20.73
C VAL A 443 -24.14 7.03 21.41
N SER A 444 -23.67 7.72 22.46
CA SER A 444 -22.61 7.30 23.40
C SER A 444 -21.19 7.02 22.84
N VAL A 445 -20.29 7.99 23.03
CA VAL A 445 -18.86 7.97 22.61
C VAL A 445 -17.94 7.17 23.56
N GLU A 446 -18.51 6.44 24.53
CA GLU A 446 -17.74 5.77 25.60
C GLU A 446 -17.28 4.34 25.28
N ASP A 447 -17.74 3.73 24.18
CA ASP A 447 -17.37 2.35 23.87
C ASP A 447 -16.03 2.26 23.11
N SER A 448 -15.13 1.41 23.59
CA SER A 448 -13.88 1.03 22.92
C SER A 448 -14.12 0.19 21.64
N ALA A 449 -15.32 -0.39 21.47
CA ALA A 449 -15.67 -1.21 20.32
C ALA A 449 -15.55 -0.43 19.00
N TYR A 450 -14.99 -1.09 17.99
CA TYR A 450 -14.86 -0.53 16.64
C TYR A 450 -15.98 -1.07 15.73
N GLU A 451 -16.94 -0.20 15.42
CA GLU A 451 -18.04 -0.48 14.50
C GLU A 451 -18.13 0.63 13.43
N PRO A 452 -17.64 0.39 12.20
CA PRO A 452 -17.69 1.40 11.16
C PRO A 452 -19.10 1.60 10.64
N LEU A 453 -19.37 2.81 10.15
CA LEU A 453 -20.70 3.27 9.79
C LEU A 453 -20.85 3.27 8.28
N ARG A 454 -21.94 2.70 7.78
CA ARG A 454 -22.21 2.70 6.34
C ARG A 454 -22.54 4.12 5.88
N LEU A 455 -21.81 4.60 4.87
CA LEU A 455 -22.05 5.90 4.25
C LEU A 455 -23.16 5.80 3.20
N ASN A 456 -23.64 6.94 2.72
CA ASN A 456 -24.64 7.00 1.66
C ASN A 456 -24.02 7.03 0.24
N THR A 457 -22.70 7.08 0.14
CA THR A 457 -21.91 7.25 -1.08
C THR A 457 -20.98 6.07 -1.34
N THR A 458 -20.57 5.89 -2.60
CA THR A 458 -19.53 4.91 -2.97
C THR A 458 -18.16 5.38 -2.46
N VAL A 459 -17.13 4.52 -2.51
CA VAL A 459 -15.77 4.93 -2.12
C VAL A 459 -15.29 6.08 -3.01
N GLU A 460 -15.50 6.01 -4.32
CA GLU A 460 -15.06 7.05 -5.27
C GLU A 460 -15.74 8.39 -5.00
N ASP A 461 -17.05 8.38 -4.77
CA ASP A 461 -17.82 9.59 -4.48
C ASP A 461 -17.42 10.20 -3.12
N THR A 462 -17.13 9.35 -2.13
CA THR A 462 -16.68 9.81 -0.81
C THR A 462 -15.31 10.46 -0.90
N LEU A 463 -14.35 9.81 -1.59
CA LEU A 463 -13.02 10.36 -1.83
C LEU A 463 -13.12 11.69 -2.59
N ALA A 464 -13.96 11.78 -3.63
CA ALA A 464 -14.17 13.02 -4.37
C ALA A 464 -14.68 14.18 -3.47
N ASP A 465 -15.67 13.93 -2.60
CA ASP A 465 -16.14 14.95 -1.65
C ASP A 465 -15.05 15.36 -0.64
N GLN A 466 -14.28 14.39 -0.11
CA GLN A 466 -13.15 14.68 0.78
C GLN A 466 -12.09 15.57 0.11
N LEU A 467 -11.82 15.36 -1.18
CA LEU A 467 -10.95 16.24 -1.96
C LEU A 467 -11.51 17.66 -2.11
N GLY A 468 -12.83 17.81 -2.20
CA GLY A 468 -13.49 19.12 -2.15
C GLY A 468 -13.25 19.88 -0.83
N TRP A 469 -13.24 19.18 0.31
CA TRP A 469 -12.97 19.77 1.62
C TRP A 469 -11.53 20.29 1.76
N ILE A 470 -10.53 19.47 1.45
CA ILE A 470 -9.13 19.91 1.51
C ILE A 470 -8.83 20.98 0.46
N THR A 471 -9.48 20.94 -0.71
CA THR A 471 -9.41 22.02 -1.72
C THR A 471 -9.94 23.33 -1.15
N GLY A 472 -11.06 23.31 -0.41
CA GLY A 472 -11.59 24.47 0.29
C GLY A 472 -10.62 25.04 1.32
N TRP A 473 -9.94 24.17 2.09
CA TRP A 473 -8.87 24.57 3.01
C TRP A 473 -7.69 25.23 2.27
N ARG A 474 -7.20 24.59 1.19
CA ARG A 474 -6.11 25.13 0.35
C ARG A 474 -6.47 26.48 -0.25
N ILE A 475 -7.71 26.71 -0.69
CA ILE A 475 -8.14 28.04 -1.18
C ILE A 475 -7.98 29.10 -0.07
N GLY A 476 -8.48 28.83 1.14
CA GLY A 476 -8.40 29.79 2.24
C GLY A 476 -7.00 29.99 2.83
N ARG A 477 -6.09 29.03 2.66
CA ARG A 477 -4.70 29.11 3.16
C ARG A 477 -3.69 29.55 2.11
N TYR A 478 -3.79 29.04 0.89
CA TYR A 478 -2.82 29.23 -0.20
C TYR A 478 -3.24 30.28 -1.24
N VAL A 479 -4.52 30.66 -1.32
CA VAL A 479 -5.04 31.53 -2.40
C VAL A 479 -5.91 32.68 -1.89
N ASN A 480 -5.69 33.13 -0.66
CA ASN A 480 -6.49 34.20 -0.06
C ASN A 480 -5.95 35.61 -0.36
N ASP A 481 -4.80 35.73 -1.05
CA ASP A 481 -4.32 36.97 -1.69
C ASP A 481 -4.03 36.74 -3.19
N PRO A 482 -5.06 36.58 -4.06
CA PRO A 482 -4.88 36.10 -5.44
C PRO A 482 -3.96 36.93 -6.33
N GLN A 483 -3.77 38.22 -6.00
CA GLN A 483 -2.97 39.17 -6.80
C GLN A 483 -1.66 39.57 -6.11
N GLY A 484 -1.47 39.19 -4.85
CA GLY A 484 -0.28 39.50 -4.07
C GLY A 484 0.50 38.25 -3.64
N ASP A 485 1.29 38.42 -2.59
CA ASP A 485 2.20 37.40 -2.04
C ASP A 485 2.00 37.28 -0.51
N ASN A 486 0.85 37.71 0.03
CA ASN A 486 0.58 37.74 1.46
C ASN A 486 -0.45 36.68 1.90
N ASP A 487 -0.46 35.52 1.24
CA ASP A 487 -1.36 34.42 1.55
C ASP A 487 -1.23 33.95 3.02
N SER A 488 -2.31 33.40 3.58
CA SER A 488 -2.49 33.15 5.02
C SER A 488 -1.50 32.14 5.56
N TYR A 489 -1.16 31.11 4.77
CA TYR A 489 -0.27 30.03 5.20
C TYR A 489 1.07 30.56 5.73
N LYS A 490 1.60 31.65 5.16
CA LYS A 490 2.89 32.26 5.54
C LYS A 490 2.96 32.73 7.00
N ARG A 491 1.80 32.92 7.63
CA ARG A 491 1.65 33.37 9.03
C ARG A 491 1.12 32.29 9.95
N GLN A 492 0.85 31.08 9.44
CA GLN A 492 0.31 30.00 10.26
C GLN A 492 1.42 29.27 11.02
N PRO A 493 1.16 28.79 12.24
CA PRO A 493 2.12 28.04 13.04
C PRO A 493 2.75 26.86 12.30
N PHE A 494 1.95 26.09 11.56
CA PHE A 494 2.45 24.94 10.80
C PHE A 494 3.53 25.34 9.81
N PHE A 495 3.36 26.44 9.08
CA PHE A 495 4.36 26.89 8.11
C PHE A 495 5.58 27.53 8.79
N THR A 496 5.35 28.38 9.79
CA THR A 496 6.46 29.07 10.47
C THR A 496 7.33 28.12 11.29
N GLY A 497 6.74 27.05 11.82
CA GLY A 497 7.38 26.02 12.64
C GLY A 497 7.84 24.77 11.88
N ALA A 498 7.52 24.64 10.59
CA ALA A 498 8.01 23.52 9.77
C ALA A 498 9.54 23.49 9.69
N ASN A 499 10.12 22.32 9.44
CA ASN A 499 11.57 22.17 9.38
C ASN A 499 12.17 22.88 8.15
N GLU A 500 13.37 23.41 8.28
CA GLU A 500 14.13 23.95 7.15
C GLU A 500 15.62 23.91 7.48
N VAL A 501 16.34 22.96 6.89
CA VAL A 501 17.80 22.89 6.98
C VAL A 501 18.44 23.94 6.08
N SER A 502 19.58 24.50 6.51
CA SER A 502 20.34 25.41 5.64
C SER A 502 21.11 24.61 4.57
N ALA A 503 21.49 25.27 3.47
CA ALA A 503 22.34 24.65 2.44
C ALA A 503 23.71 24.18 2.98
N TYR A 504 24.20 24.79 4.07
CA TYR A 504 25.40 24.33 4.76
C TYR A 504 25.14 23.02 5.52
N ASP A 505 24.05 22.97 6.29
CA ASP A 505 23.69 21.79 7.07
C ASP A 505 23.38 20.60 6.16
N GLU A 506 22.67 20.83 5.04
CA GLU A 506 22.45 19.80 4.03
C GLU A 506 23.78 19.22 3.52
N GLY A 507 24.75 20.09 3.23
CA GLY A 507 26.07 19.67 2.76
C GLY A 507 26.83 18.83 3.77
N GLU A 508 26.76 19.16 5.06
CA GLU A 508 27.40 18.37 6.13
C GLU A 508 26.66 17.04 6.37
N GLN A 509 25.33 17.06 6.40
CA GLN A 509 24.51 15.85 6.57
C GLN A 509 24.71 14.86 5.43
N ARG A 510 24.79 15.33 4.18
CA ARG A 510 25.05 14.48 3.01
C ARG A 510 26.45 13.85 3.06
N LYS A 511 27.48 14.60 3.47
CA LYS A 511 28.83 14.02 3.69
C LYS A 511 28.82 12.96 4.80
N ASN A 512 28.11 13.21 5.89
CA ASN A 512 27.98 12.25 6.97
C ASN A 512 27.29 10.95 6.49
N TYR A 513 26.22 11.08 5.72
CA TYR A 513 25.55 9.95 5.07
C TYR A 513 26.49 9.15 4.17
N GLU A 514 27.26 9.81 3.29
CA GLU A 514 28.25 9.17 2.43
C GLU A 514 29.34 8.44 3.24
N SER A 515 29.78 9.02 4.36
CA SER A 515 30.73 8.39 5.28
C SER A 515 30.16 7.12 5.91
N ILE A 516 28.92 7.16 6.39
CA ILE A 516 28.23 6.01 6.97
C ILE A 516 28.06 4.89 5.93
N GLN A 517 27.68 5.24 4.69
CA GLN A 517 27.60 4.26 3.60
C GLN A 517 28.94 3.55 3.36
N GLN A 518 30.04 4.31 3.30
CA GLN A 518 31.38 3.75 3.10
C GLN A 518 31.80 2.84 4.28
N GLU A 519 31.47 3.23 5.51
CA GLU A 519 31.75 2.45 6.71
C GLU A 519 30.98 1.12 6.71
N VAL A 520 29.70 1.14 6.37
CA VAL A 520 28.86 -0.07 6.25
C VAL A 520 29.44 -1.03 5.23
N VAL A 521 29.81 -0.55 4.04
CA VAL A 521 30.44 -1.38 2.99
C VAL A 521 31.76 -1.99 3.49
N LYS A 522 32.59 -1.20 4.17
CA LYS A 522 33.85 -1.68 4.76
C LYS A 522 33.61 -2.75 5.82
N ASN A 523 32.61 -2.59 6.68
CA ASN A 523 32.26 -3.55 7.73
C ASN A 523 31.78 -4.89 7.15
N ARG A 524 30.97 -4.85 6.08
CA ARG A 524 30.56 -6.07 5.35
C ARG A 524 31.74 -6.81 4.73
N LEU A 525 32.69 -6.08 4.14
CA LEU A 525 33.88 -6.66 3.53
C LEU A 525 34.82 -7.30 4.57
N ASN A 526 34.97 -6.64 5.73
CA ASN A 526 35.83 -7.11 6.81
C ASN A 526 35.21 -8.25 7.63
N ASN A 527 33.88 -8.32 7.69
CA ASN A 527 33.17 -9.34 8.45
C ASN A 527 32.03 -9.96 7.61
N ARG A 528 32.42 -10.79 6.65
CA ARG A 528 31.48 -11.44 5.71
C ARG A 528 30.41 -12.29 6.38
N GLU A 529 30.74 -12.97 7.48
CA GLU A 529 29.79 -13.81 8.22
C GLU A 529 28.73 -12.99 8.95
N ALA A 530 29.07 -11.77 9.38
CA ALA A 530 28.14 -10.84 10.01
C ALA A 530 27.61 -9.76 9.05
N ALA A 531 27.77 -9.92 7.73
CA ALA A 531 27.39 -8.88 6.76
C ALA A 531 25.92 -8.46 6.88
N MET A 532 25.03 -9.40 7.20
CA MET A 532 23.60 -9.16 7.44
C MET A 532 23.32 -8.17 8.59
N ASN A 533 24.25 -8.00 9.52
CA ASN A 533 24.11 -7.09 10.66
C ASN A 533 24.45 -5.64 10.32
N TYR A 534 24.89 -5.36 9.09
CA TYR A 534 25.26 -4.03 8.63
C TYR A 534 24.37 -3.60 7.45
N PRO A 535 23.05 -3.39 7.64
CA PRO A 535 22.20 -2.83 6.60
C PRO A 535 22.62 -1.41 6.23
N GLY A 536 22.33 -1.00 4.98
CA GLY A 536 22.66 0.33 4.48
C GLY A 536 21.86 1.41 5.22
N PRO A 537 22.40 2.64 5.35
CA PRO A 537 21.65 3.74 5.94
C PRO A 537 20.47 4.16 5.06
N ARG A 538 19.40 4.69 5.68
CA ARG A 538 18.25 5.29 4.99
C ARG A 538 18.74 6.33 3.98
N ILE A 539 18.13 6.34 2.80
CA ILE A 539 18.42 7.38 1.79
C ILE A 539 18.23 8.75 2.43
N TYR A 540 19.29 9.55 2.42
CA TYR A 540 19.26 10.88 3.00
C TYR A 540 18.35 11.78 2.18
N GLU A 541 17.33 12.35 2.84
CA GLU A 541 16.46 13.38 2.29
C GLU A 541 16.55 14.63 3.18
N PRO A 542 16.83 15.82 2.60
CA PRO A 542 16.91 17.05 3.37
C PRO A 542 15.53 17.50 3.87
N GLN A 543 15.45 17.92 5.13
CA GLN A 543 14.24 18.49 5.74
C GLN A 543 14.07 19.97 5.37
N ILE A 544 13.51 20.23 4.19
CA ILE A 544 13.27 21.56 3.61
C ILE A 544 11.77 21.87 3.47
N ASP A 545 11.02 21.55 4.52
CA ASP A 545 9.55 21.54 4.53
C ASP A 545 8.96 22.91 4.19
N LYS A 546 9.54 24.03 4.66
CA LYS A 546 9.00 25.37 4.33
C LYS A 546 9.15 25.64 2.83
N THR A 547 10.30 25.29 2.26
CA THR A 547 10.55 25.40 0.82
C THR A 547 9.54 24.54 0.04
N GLN A 548 9.34 23.29 0.43
CA GLN A 548 8.41 22.37 -0.21
C GLN A 548 6.95 22.85 -0.13
N LEU A 549 6.47 23.19 1.07
CA LEU A 549 5.12 23.72 1.31
C LEU A 549 4.88 25.04 0.58
N LYS A 550 5.86 25.95 0.59
CA LYS A 550 5.76 27.23 -0.14
C LYS A 550 5.54 26.98 -1.62
N GLN A 551 6.37 26.16 -2.23
CA GLN A 551 6.28 25.90 -3.65
C GLN A 551 5.00 25.12 -4.00
N ALA A 552 4.51 24.23 -3.12
CA ALA A 552 3.21 23.57 -3.24
C ALA A 552 2.03 24.56 -3.21
N ALA A 553 2.07 25.53 -2.30
CA ALA A 553 1.08 26.61 -2.23
C ALA A 553 1.09 27.48 -3.49
N GLU A 554 2.27 27.84 -4.00
CA GLU A 554 2.45 28.59 -5.25
C GLU A 554 1.88 27.83 -6.46
N GLU A 555 2.08 26.51 -6.51
CA GLU A 555 1.50 25.63 -7.54
C GLU A 555 -0.02 25.61 -7.47
N PHE A 556 -0.59 25.33 -6.29
CA PHE A 556 -2.03 25.33 -6.09
C PHE A 556 -2.66 26.67 -6.49
N LYS A 557 -2.04 27.79 -6.09
CA LYS A 557 -2.48 29.14 -6.46
C LYS A 557 -2.44 29.38 -7.96
N SER A 558 -1.38 28.97 -8.64
CA SER A 558 -1.25 29.08 -10.09
C SER A 558 -2.35 28.29 -10.81
N ASP A 559 -2.59 27.05 -10.38
CA ASP A 559 -3.59 26.16 -10.99
C ASP A 559 -5.02 26.68 -10.74
N TYR A 560 -5.30 27.17 -9.53
CA TYR A 560 -6.61 27.72 -9.17
C TYR A 560 -6.92 29.05 -9.90
N THR A 561 -5.94 29.95 -10.04
CA THR A 561 -6.14 31.27 -10.67
C THR A 561 -6.00 31.25 -12.19
N GLY A 562 -5.49 30.17 -12.77
CA GLY A 562 -5.17 30.08 -14.20
C GLY A 562 -3.97 30.95 -14.62
N GLN A 563 -3.17 31.44 -13.66
CA GLN A 563 -1.94 32.18 -13.93
C GLN A 563 -0.83 31.23 -14.41
N LYS A 564 0.11 31.74 -15.21
CA LYS A 564 1.32 30.97 -15.58
C LYS A 564 2.28 30.92 -14.39
N ARG A 565 2.72 29.71 -14.03
CA ARG A 565 3.68 29.45 -12.94
C ARG A 565 4.93 30.32 -13.09
N LYS A 566 5.38 30.99 -12.02
CA LYS A 566 6.69 31.67 -11.96
C LYS A 566 7.75 30.66 -11.53
N GLN A 567 8.74 30.40 -12.38
CA GLN A 567 9.77 29.37 -12.15
C GLN A 567 10.93 29.88 -11.28
N THR A 568 11.37 29.05 -10.33
CA THR A 568 12.42 29.38 -9.35
C THR A 568 13.75 28.62 -9.54
N SER A 569 13.89 27.77 -10.57
CA SER A 569 15.10 26.96 -10.82
C SER A 569 15.48 26.86 -12.31
N TRP A 570 16.75 27.16 -12.62
CA TRP A 570 17.38 26.99 -13.95
C TRP A 570 17.50 25.51 -14.37
N GLN A 571 17.68 24.58 -13.43
CA GLN A 571 17.80 23.14 -13.74
C GLN A 571 16.44 22.50 -14.06
N GLY A 572 15.34 23.03 -13.51
CA GLY A 572 13.96 22.63 -13.88
C GLY A 572 13.47 23.21 -15.21
N THR A 573 14.21 24.16 -15.80
CA THR A 573 13.77 24.95 -16.97
C THR A 573 13.64 24.13 -18.26
N VAL A 574 14.49 23.12 -18.46
CA VAL A 574 14.50 22.32 -19.71
C VAL A 574 13.48 21.18 -19.66
N THR A 575 13.20 20.65 -18.48
CA THR A 575 12.23 19.57 -18.27
C THR A 575 10.81 20.15 -18.19
N ASP A 576 10.53 21.12 -17.33
CA ASP A 576 9.15 21.48 -16.93
C ASP A 576 8.35 22.25 -18.02
N VAL A 577 8.99 23.14 -18.79
CA VAL A 577 8.29 23.98 -19.79
C VAL A 577 7.99 23.25 -21.10
N VAL A 578 8.87 22.33 -21.51
CA VAL A 578 8.71 21.52 -22.72
C VAL A 578 7.82 20.30 -22.47
N LEU A 579 7.65 19.89 -21.20
CA LEU A 579 6.90 18.70 -20.78
C LEU A 579 5.49 19.00 -20.23
N ARG A 580 5.13 20.27 -19.98
CA ARG A 580 3.75 20.60 -19.60
C ARG A 580 2.74 20.38 -20.74
N ASP A 581 3.15 20.60 -21.99
CA ASP A 581 2.35 20.25 -23.17
C ASP A 581 2.39 18.73 -23.49
N ALA A 582 3.13 17.95 -22.68
CA ALA A 582 3.46 16.55 -22.93
C ALA A 582 2.57 15.53 -22.22
N VAL A 583 1.72 15.91 -21.27
CA VAL A 583 1.03 14.93 -20.43
C VAL A 583 -0.33 15.43 -20.00
N PHE A 584 -1.37 14.71 -20.36
CA PHE A 584 -2.20 13.92 -19.45
C PHE A 584 -2.86 12.79 -20.30
N LEU A 585 -3.04 11.58 -19.78
CA LEU A 585 -3.67 10.45 -20.48
C LEU A 585 -4.91 9.94 -19.74
N LEU A 586 -5.60 10.87 -19.07
CA LEU A 586 -7.03 10.75 -18.86
C LEU A 586 -7.72 11.33 -20.11
N ASN A 587 -9.00 10.99 -20.30
CA ASN A 587 -9.83 11.63 -21.32
C ASN A 587 -9.85 13.15 -21.07
N GLU A 588 -9.58 13.98 -22.09
CA GLU A 588 -9.53 15.46 -21.98
C GLU A 588 -10.82 16.02 -21.35
N ASN A 589 -11.95 15.38 -21.63
CA ASN A 589 -13.23 15.75 -21.06
C ASN A 589 -13.32 15.50 -19.55
N ASP A 590 -12.61 14.50 -19.02
CA ASP A 590 -12.69 14.13 -17.61
C ASP A 590 -11.77 14.98 -16.74
N GLU A 591 -10.60 15.37 -17.24
CA GLU A 591 -9.70 16.32 -16.55
C GLU A 591 -10.34 17.71 -16.37
N SER A 592 -10.97 18.24 -17.43
CA SER A 592 -11.67 19.52 -17.33
C SER A 592 -12.84 19.44 -16.35
N LYS A 593 -13.59 18.33 -16.36
CA LYS A 593 -14.69 18.11 -15.41
C LYS A 593 -14.21 18.02 -13.98
N ASP A 594 -13.10 17.31 -13.72
CA ASP A 594 -12.50 17.21 -12.39
C ASP A 594 -12.09 18.57 -11.87
N TYR A 595 -11.40 19.34 -12.70
CA TYR A 595 -10.97 20.69 -12.35
C TYR A 595 -12.17 21.56 -11.97
N ASP A 596 -13.19 21.59 -12.83
CA ASP A 596 -14.39 22.40 -12.62
C ASP A 596 -15.17 21.95 -11.37
N ALA A 597 -15.28 20.64 -11.14
CA ALA A 597 -15.96 20.07 -9.99
C ALA A 597 -15.21 20.37 -8.68
N LEU A 598 -13.90 20.12 -8.62
CA LEU A 598 -13.07 20.40 -7.45
C LEU A 598 -12.99 21.89 -7.14
N LYS A 599 -12.89 22.73 -8.16
CA LYS A 599 -12.91 24.19 -8.00
C LYS A 599 -14.25 24.66 -7.42
N THR A 600 -15.36 24.19 -7.99
CA THR A 600 -16.70 24.55 -7.52
C THR A 600 -16.93 24.08 -6.08
N ALA A 601 -16.60 22.82 -5.78
CA ALA A 601 -16.71 22.28 -4.43
C ALA A 601 -15.79 23.03 -3.45
N GLY A 602 -14.54 23.26 -3.82
CA GLY A 602 -13.56 24.00 -3.04
C GLY A 602 -14.02 25.41 -2.71
N ASP A 603 -14.55 26.16 -3.67
CA ASP A 603 -15.10 27.51 -3.46
C ASP A 603 -16.27 27.50 -2.46
N GLN A 604 -17.12 26.48 -2.54
CA GLN A 604 -18.22 26.31 -1.60
C GLN A 604 -17.74 25.94 -0.19
N ARG A 605 -16.78 25.01 -0.07
CA ARG A 605 -16.21 24.57 1.21
C ARG A 605 -15.36 25.67 1.87
N SER A 606 -14.61 26.44 1.09
CA SER A 606 -13.81 27.57 1.58
C SER A 606 -14.67 28.60 2.33
N LYS A 607 -15.86 28.92 1.79
CA LYS A 607 -16.84 29.82 2.46
C LYS A 607 -17.40 29.26 3.77
N GLN A 608 -17.38 27.94 3.97
CA GLN A 608 -17.80 27.29 5.22
C GLN A 608 -16.65 27.29 6.23
N LEU A 609 -15.43 27.05 5.76
CA LEU A 609 -14.23 26.93 6.59
C LEU A 609 -13.69 28.29 7.07
N PHE A 610 -13.83 29.35 6.27
CA PHE A 610 -13.26 30.66 6.56
C PHE A 610 -14.30 31.77 6.50
N ARG A 611 -14.20 32.73 7.42
CA ARG A 611 -15.15 33.86 7.53
C ARG A 611 -14.68 35.13 6.80
N ASP A 612 -13.42 35.19 6.40
CA ASP A 612 -12.83 36.35 5.73
C ASP A 612 -11.67 35.97 4.81
N ALA A 613 -11.27 36.93 3.97
CA ALA A 613 -10.13 36.78 3.05
C ALA A 613 -8.76 36.78 3.76
N ARG A 614 -8.69 36.98 5.08
CA ARG A 614 -7.42 36.87 5.83
C ARG A 614 -7.10 35.42 6.20
N GLY A 615 -8.00 34.48 5.88
CA GLY A 615 -7.89 33.09 6.27
C GLY A 615 -8.33 32.86 7.73
N THR A 616 -9.15 33.74 8.31
CA THR A 616 -9.64 33.49 9.66
C THR A 616 -10.68 32.38 9.63
N SER A 617 -10.53 31.38 10.51
CA SER A 617 -11.44 30.25 10.62
C SER A 617 -12.88 30.68 10.87
N SER A 618 -13.81 29.81 10.49
CA SER A 618 -15.25 29.97 10.70
C SER A 618 -15.60 30.26 12.16
N ALA A 619 -16.74 30.92 12.37
CA ALA A 619 -17.31 31.11 13.70
C ALA A 619 -18.02 29.85 14.22
N ASP A 620 -18.32 28.88 13.34
CA ASP A 620 -18.80 27.55 13.72
C ASP A 620 -17.64 26.78 14.40
N PRO A 621 -17.79 26.35 15.67
CA PRO A 621 -16.74 25.65 16.40
C PRO A 621 -16.23 24.38 15.71
N ASP A 622 -17.12 23.60 15.11
CA ASP A 622 -16.75 22.34 14.46
C ASP A 622 -15.99 22.60 13.16
N MET A 623 -16.35 23.65 12.42
CA MET A 623 -15.60 24.07 11.24
C MET A 623 -14.23 24.66 11.60
N ALA A 624 -14.13 25.36 12.74
CA ALA A 624 -12.85 25.83 13.26
C ALA A 624 -11.93 24.65 13.65
N LEU A 625 -12.49 23.60 14.27
CA LEU A 625 -11.78 22.35 14.55
C LEU A 625 -11.33 21.65 13.27
N LEU A 626 -12.16 21.63 12.23
CA LEU A 626 -11.79 21.08 10.93
C LEU A 626 -10.65 21.87 10.26
N VAL A 627 -10.65 23.20 10.33
CA VAL A 627 -9.50 24.01 9.88
C VAL A 627 -8.24 23.68 10.67
N ALA A 628 -8.35 23.51 12.00
CA ALA A 628 -7.22 23.14 12.85
C ALA A 628 -6.69 21.72 12.53
N LEU A 629 -7.57 20.78 12.18
CA LEU A 629 -7.17 19.45 11.70
C LEU A 629 -6.27 19.58 10.46
N PHE A 630 -6.73 20.33 9.45
CA PHE A 630 -5.95 20.54 8.23
C PHE A 630 -4.63 21.28 8.50
N ASP A 631 -4.64 22.28 9.38
CA ASP A 631 -3.46 23.07 9.72
C ASP A 631 -2.40 22.24 10.46
N ASP A 632 -2.78 21.40 11.42
CA ASP A 632 -1.83 20.80 12.36
C ASP A 632 -1.67 19.28 12.24
N GLN A 633 -2.59 18.57 11.57
CA GLN A 633 -2.56 17.10 11.47
C GLN A 633 -2.43 16.56 10.05
N ILE A 634 -3.04 17.21 9.06
CA ILE A 634 -3.06 16.71 7.68
C ILE A 634 -1.79 17.14 6.95
N HIS A 635 -1.01 16.17 6.48
CA HIS A 635 0.18 16.41 5.67
C HIS A 635 -0.21 16.67 4.21
N ASP A 636 0.69 17.29 3.46
CA ASP A 636 0.61 17.46 2.01
C ASP A 636 1.65 16.56 1.33
N SER A 637 1.25 15.35 0.98
CA SER A 637 2.14 14.37 0.36
C SER A 637 2.67 14.80 -1.02
N ARG A 638 1.99 15.74 -1.71
CA ARG A 638 2.46 16.32 -2.97
C ARG A 638 3.60 17.33 -2.76
N ALA A 639 3.70 17.96 -1.59
CA ALA A 639 4.79 18.89 -1.30
C ALA A 639 6.14 18.16 -1.17
N TRP A 640 6.11 16.95 -0.61
CA TRP A 640 7.30 16.19 -0.19
C TRP A 640 7.82 15.16 -1.21
N PHE A 641 6.94 14.42 -1.88
CA PHE A 641 7.30 13.14 -2.52
C PHE A 641 8.52 13.20 -3.47
N MET A 642 9.60 12.47 -3.09
CA MET A 642 10.86 12.31 -3.81
C MET A 642 11.53 13.61 -4.26
N HIS A 643 11.33 14.73 -3.55
CA HIS A 643 11.78 16.05 -3.98
C HIS A 643 13.30 16.12 -4.25
N ASP A 644 14.13 15.51 -3.38
CA ASP A 644 15.58 15.50 -3.57
C ASP A 644 16.02 14.64 -4.77
N THR A 645 15.41 13.46 -4.95
CA THR A 645 15.72 12.55 -6.05
C THR A 645 15.24 13.11 -7.39
N LEU A 646 14.06 13.73 -7.42
CA LEU A 646 13.45 14.28 -8.63
C LEU A 646 13.95 15.70 -8.97
N LYS A 647 14.64 16.36 -8.03
CA LYS A 647 15.02 17.79 -8.07
C LYS A 647 13.85 18.73 -8.42
N SER A 648 12.62 18.24 -8.23
CA SER A 648 11.33 18.83 -8.57
C SER A 648 10.22 18.02 -7.89
N ARG A 649 9.02 18.61 -7.72
CA ARG A 649 7.80 17.84 -7.42
C ARG A 649 7.36 17.01 -8.63
N GLU A 650 6.37 16.12 -8.45
CA GLU A 650 5.70 15.40 -9.55
C GLU A 650 5.39 16.35 -10.72
N LEU A 651 6.22 16.30 -11.77
CA LEU A 651 6.21 17.26 -12.90
C LEU A 651 4.92 17.23 -13.73
N TRP A 652 4.11 16.19 -13.55
CA TRP A 652 3.09 15.75 -14.51
C TRP A 652 1.66 15.81 -13.97
N ALA A 653 1.47 16.27 -12.73
CA ALA A 653 0.22 16.19 -11.97
C ALA A 653 -0.03 17.51 -11.21
N GLY A 654 -1.29 17.88 -10.93
CA GLY A 654 -1.68 19.11 -10.18
C GLY A 654 -2.56 18.82 -8.95
N TYR A 655 -3.14 19.81 -8.30
CA TYR A 655 -4.07 19.54 -7.17
C TYR A 655 -5.54 19.28 -7.59
N PHE A 656 -5.86 19.52 -8.86
CA PHE A 656 -7.21 19.52 -9.40
C PHE A 656 -7.54 18.24 -10.18
N PHE A 657 -7.26 17.07 -9.59
CA PHE A 657 -7.70 15.78 -10.10
C PHE A 657 -8.14 14.86 -8.96
N TYR A 658 -9.09 13.96 -9.20
CA TYR A 658 -9.44 12.94 -8.22
C TYR A 658 -8.44 11.79 -8.26
N ARG A 659 -8.17 11.22 -7.09
CA ARG A 659 -7.35 10.02 -6.94
C ARG A 659 -7.91 8.89 -7.79
N MET A 660 -7.05 8.29 -8.60
CA MET A 660 -7.42 7.11 -9.37
C MET A 660 -7.67 5.95 -8.39
N THR A 661 -8.78 5.21 -8.56
CA THR A 661 -9.09 3.99 -7.81
C THR A 661 -9.29 2.78 -8.74
N TYR A 662 -8.61 1.66 -8.47
CA TYR A 662 -8.79 0.35 -9.11
C TYR A 662 -9.79 -0.52 -8.34
N PHE A 663 -10.52 -1.37 -9.06
CA PHE A 663 -11.46 -2.37 -8.55
C PHE A 663 -11.16 -3.71 -9.23
N GLY A 664 -10.11 -4.40 -8.79
CA GLY A 664 -9.57 -5.52 -9.57
C GLY A 664 -9.00 -5.01 -10.89
N ASN A 665 -9.56 -5.46 -12.01
CA ASN A 665 -9.16 -5.01 -13.34
C ASN A 665 -9.90 -3.75 -13.83
N ASP A 666 -10.93 -3.32 -13.10
CA ASP A 666 -11.69 -2.11 -13.41
C ASP A 666 -11.04 -0.88 -12.79
N ASN A 667 -11.30 0.29 -13.37
CA ASN A 667 -10.79 1.57 -12.89
C ASN A 667 -11.89 2.64 -12.84
N SER A 668 -11.80 3.52 -11.84
CA SER A 668 -12.77 4.61 -11.58
C SER A 668 -12.91 5.64 -12.72
N ARG A 669 -11.98 5.65 -13.68
CA ARG A 669 -11.85 6.64 -14.76
C ARG A 669 -11.25 5.98 -15.97
N ASP A 670 -11.68 6.32 -17.18
CA ASP A 670 -11.10 5.73 -18.39
C ASP A 670 -9.61 6.08 -18.54
N LEU A 671 -8.79 5.06 -18.80
CA LEU A 671 -7.34 5.16 -18.97
C LEU A 671 -6.92 4.63 -20.35
N SER A 672 -6.02 5.33 -21.02
CA SER A 672 -5.36 4.82 -22.23
C SER A 672 -4.11 4.02 -21.85
N PRO A 673 -4.00 2.73 -22.22
CA PRO A 673 -2.81 1.94 -21.95
C PRO A 673 -1.72 2.36 -22.95
N VAL A 674 -0.70 3.05 -22.48
CA VAL A 674 0.28 3.69 -23.37
C VAL A 674 1.64 3.04 -23.25
N VAL A 675 2.02 2.60 -22.04
CA VAL A 675 3.19 1.76 -21.81
C VAL A 675 2.76 0.53 -21.03
N VAL A 676 3.10 -0.67 -21.54
CA VAL A 676 2.89 -1.95 -20.86
C VAL A 676 4.18 -2.77 -20.96
N ALA A 677 4.64 -3.35 -19.84
CA ALA A 677 5.89 -4.12 -19.75
C ALA A 677 7.12 -3.37 -20.32
N GLY A 678 7.21 -2.06 -20.11
CA GLY A 678 8.29 -1.22 -20.63
C GLY A 678 8.28 -1.01 -22.14
N ARG A 679 7.22 -1.43 -22.84
CA ARG A 679 7.02 -1.22 -24.29
C ARG A 679 5.96 -0.15 -24.51
N LEU A 680 6.28 0.83 -25.35
CA LEU A 680 5.32 1.83 -25.81
C LEU A 680 4.35 1.18 -26.82
N LEU A 681 3.05 1.27 -26.54
CA LEU A 681 2.03 0.61 -27.35
C LEU A 681 1.79 1.36 -28.66
N GLY A 682 1.66 0.60 -29.75
CA GLY A 682 1.32 1.14 -31.05
C GLY A 682 2.44 1.92 -31.75
N VAL A 683 3.69 1.91 -31.28
CA VAL A 683 4.82 2.62 -31.93
C VAL A 683 5.94 1.65 -32.31
N ALA A 684 6.55 1.85 -33.47
CA ALA A 684 7.76 1.11 -33.85
C ALA A 684 8.94 1.54 -32.99
N MET A 685 9.33 0.72 -32.01
CA MET A 685 10.51 0.99 -31.16
C MET A 685 11.80 0.92 -31.98
N ILE A 686 12.62 1.97 -31.93
CA ILE A 686 13.96 1.99 -32.55
C ILE A 686 14.96 1.40 -31.55
N ALA A 687 15.80 0.46 -32.01
CA ALA A 687 16.80 -0.19 -31.15
C ALA A 687 17.93 0.79 -30.78
N GLY A 688 17.97 1.18 -29.50
CA GLY A 688 18.94 2.12 -28.93
C GLY A 688 18.30 2.85 -27.76
N ALA A 689 18.99 3.02 -26.63
CA ALA A 689 18.45 3.66 -25.44
C ALA A 689 18.00 5.09 -25.74
N THR A 690 16.69 5.28 -25.93
CA THR A 690 16.13 6.58 -26.29
C THR A 690 14.97 6.91 -25.36
N VAL A 691 15.01 8.11 -24.78
CA VAL A 691 13.93 8.63 -23.94
C VAL A 691 12.82 9.15 -24.86
N TYR A 692 11.61 8.66 -24.67
CA TYR A 692 10.44 9.12 -25.43
C TYR A 692 9.71 10.23 -24.67
N GLY A 693 9.15 11.19 -25.39
CA GLY A 693 8.19 12.18 -24.89
C GLY A 693 6.84 11.97 -25.57
N ILE A 694 5.76 12.40 -24.94
CA ILE A 694 4.44 12.51 -25.57
C ILE A 694 4.14 13.99 -25.75
N LYS A 695 3.35 14.40 -26.74
CA LYS A 695 2.94 15.79 -26.94
C LYS A 695 1.49 15.83 -27.37
N ARG A 696 0.63 16.57 -26.64
CA ARG A 696 -0.77 16.78 -27.03
C ARG A 696 -0.84 17.68 -28.27
N ARG A 697 -1.79 17.42 -29.18
CA ARG A 697 -2.09 18.35 -30.28
C ARG A 697 -2.91 19.52 -29.74
N GLY A 698 -2.37 20.73 -29.74
CA GLY A 698 -3.08 21.93 -29.29
C GLY A 698 -4.21 22.37 -30.24
N VAL A 699 -5.29 22.91 -29.67
CA VAL A 699 -6.49 23.41 -30.39
C VAL A 699 -6.30 24.81 -31.02
N LEU A 700 -5.17 25.49 -30.85
CA LEU A 700 -4.95 26.80 -31.48
C LEU A 700 -3.53 26.99 -32.08
N GLY A 701 -3.49 27.03 -33.42
CA GLY A 701 -2.62 27.90 -34.22
C GLY A 701 -1.14 27.55 -34.33
N GLY A 702 -0.76 26.80 -35.36
CA GLY A 702 0.65 26.66 -35.78
C GLY A 702 0.82 25.73 -36.97
N VAL A 703 0.85 26.30 -38.18
CA VAL A 703 1.10 25.60 -39.44
C VAL A 703 2.55 25.09 -39.45
N GLY A 704 2.75 23.77 -39.43
CA GLY A 704 4.07 23.17 -39.61
C GLY A 704 4.08 21.65 -39.51
N GLY A 705 3.93 20.95 -40.65
CA GLY A 705 4.22 19.53 -40.79
C GLY A 705 3.03 18.61 -41.08
N LEU A 706 2.39 18.77 -42.23
CA LEU A 706 1.48 17.77 -42.80
C LEU A 706 2.29 16.58 -43.36
N ALA A 707 2.56 15.59 -42.52
CA ALA A 707 2.97 14.24 -42.95
C ALA A 707 2.66 13.22 -41.83
N ALA A 708 1.38 12.98 -41.56
CA ALA A 708 0.96 11.84 -40.73
C ALA A 708 -0.28 11.22 -41.38
N GLY A 709 -0.19 9.92 -41.71
CA GLY A 709 -1.27 9.17 -42.37
C GLY A 709 -2.58 9.20 -41.60
N MET A 710 -3.66 8.80 -42.27
CA MET A 710 -5.06 8.94 -41.80
C MET A 710 -5.32 8.37 -40.39
N GLY A 711 -4.51 7.43 -39.89
CA GLY A 711 -4.68 6.88 -38.54
C GLY A 711 -4.12 7.71 -37.38
N ALA A 712 -3.33 8.75 -37.67
CA ALA A 712 -2.80 9.64 -36.62
C ALA A 712 -3.78 10.75 -36.21
N ALA A 713 -4.97 10.85 -36.82
CA ALA A 713 -5.93 11.92 -36.55
C ALA A 713 -6.80 11.65 -35.31
N THR A 714 -6.98 10.39 -34.92
CA THR A 714 -7.83 9.95 -33.79
C THR A 714 -7.06 9.83 -32.47
N ILE A 715 -5.76 9.58 -32.52
CA ILE A 715 -4.88 9.56 -31.34
C ILE A 715 -4.51 11.01 -31.00
N GLY A 716 -5.07 11.55 -29.92
CA GLY A 716 -4.96 12.97 -29.53
C GLY A 716 -3.56 13.47 -29.13
N TYR A 717 -2.53 12.63 -29.27
CA TYR A 717 -1.15 12.92 -28.90
C TYR A 717 -0.15 12.35 -29.90
N GLN A 718 1.07 12.89 -29.89
CA GLN A 718 2.22 12.44 -30.67
C GLN A 718 3.29 11.89 -29.75
N VAL A 719 3.97 10.83 -30.17
CA VAL A 719 5.18 10.32 -29.49
C VAL A 719 6.39 10.95 -30.15
N ILE A 720 7.31 11.48 -29.36
CA ILE A 720 8.52 12.17 -29.81
C ILE A 720 9.74 11.43 -29.27
N ASP A 721 10.70 11.15 -30.12
CA ASP A 721 12.04 10.77 -29.69
C ASP A 721 12.76 12.01 -29.12
N LYS A 722 13.13 12.01 -27.83
CA LYS A 722 13.81 13.16 -27.22
C LYS A 722 15.24 13.38 -27.72
N ALA A 723 15.91 12.35 -28.22
CA ALA A 723 17.27 12.48 -28.74
C ALA A 723 17.28 13.21 -30.09
N SER A 724 16.32 12.91 -30.97
CA SER A 724 16.22 13.52 -32.31
C SER A 724 15.20 14.66 -32.42
N GLY A 725 14.28 14.79 -31.46
CA GLY A 725 13.13 15.70 -31.53
C GLY A 725 12.07 15.31 -32.56
N MET A 726 12.17 14.13 -33.19
CA MET A 726 11.26 13.69 -34.25
C MET A 726 10.04 12.97 -33.70
N ALA A 727 8.88 13.19 -34.34
CA ALA A 727 7.67 12.44 -34.05
C ALA A 727 7.77 11.01 -34.61
N LEU A 728 7.47 10.01 -33.78
CA LEU A 728 7.45 8.60 -34.17
C LEU A 728 6.08 8.23 -34.75
N PRO A 729 6.03 7.49 -35.86
CA PRO A 729 4.77 7.06 -36.45
C PRO A 729 4.14 5.94 -35.62
N PHE A 730 2.82 6.02 -35.45
CA PHE A 730 2.04 4.91 -34.92
C PHE A 730 1.90 3.79 -35.97
N LEU A 731 1.96 2.55 -35.50
CA LEU A 731 1.71 1.34 -36.27
C LEU A 731 0.22 1.24 -36.66
N PRO A 732 -0.13 0.59 -37.78
CA PRO A 732 -1.52 0.30 -38.12
C PRO A 732 -2.24 -0.41 -36.96
N GLY A 733 -3.44 0.05 -36.59
CA GLY A 733 -4.22 -0.52 -35.49
C GLY A 733 -3.90 0.03 -34.09
N ALA A 734 -2.90 0.90 -33.95
CA ALA A 734 -2.57 1.55 -32.66
C ALA A 734 -3.76 2.28 -32.02
N GLU A 735 -4.65 2.84 -32.84
CA GLU A 735 -5.84 3.57 -32.37
C GLU A 735 -6.77 2.71 -31.51
N GLN A 736 -6.87 1.41 -31.81
CA GLN A 736 -7.71 0.48 -31.06
C GLN A 736 -7.06 0.08 -29.73
N LEU A 737 -5.74 -0.08 -29.72
CA LEU A 737 -4.98 -0.42 -28.51
C LEU A 737 -4.94 0.75 -27.52
N LEU A 738 -4.92 1.99 -28.02
CA LEU A 738 -4.75 3.21 -27.21
C LEU A 738 -6.09 3.84 -26.79
N GLN A 739 -7.24 3.24 -27.12
CA GLN A 739 -8.54 3.76 -26.69
C GLN A 739 -8.61 3.81 -25.15
N PRO A 740 -9.11 4.91 -24.57
CA PRO A 740 -9.43 4.95 -23.15
C PRO A 740 -10.41 3.83 -22.77
N THR A 741 -10.17 3.18 -21.64
CA THR A 741 -10.99 2.07 -21.14
C THR A 741 -11.13 2.11 -19.62
N SER A 742 -12.29 1.68 -19.12
CA SER A 742 -12.57 1.44 -17.70
C SER A 742 -12.04 0.09 -17.19
N HIS A 743 -11.36 -0.68 -18.04
CA HIS A 743 -10.85 -2.04 -17.77
C HIS A 743 -9.34 -2.14 -18.07
N VAL A 744 -8.56 -1.15 -17.68
CA VAL A 744 -7.14 -1.04 -18.06
C VAL A 744 -6.29 -2.16 -17.46
N GLY A 745 -6.68 -2.68 -16.29
CA GLY A 745 -5.99 -3.81 -15.65
C GLY A 745 -6.04 -5.05 -16.52
N GLN A 746 -7.22 -5.35 -17.08
CA GLN A 746 -7.41 -6.49 -17.99
C GLN A 746 -6.58 -6.34 -19.27
N VAL A 747 -6.58 -5.14 -19.86
CA VAL A 747 -5.80 -4.86 -21.07
C VAL A 747 -4.30 -4.98 -20.79
N ALA A 748 -3.82 -4.44 -19.67
CA ALA A 748 -2.43 -4.54 -19.26
C ALA A 748 -2.02 -6.00 -19.03
N ALA A 749 -2.82 -6.78 -18.30
CA ALA A 749 -2.56 -8.19 -18.01
C ALA A 749 -2.48 -9.05 -19.27
N GLU A 750 -3.44 -8.93 -20.20
CA GLU A 750 -3.42 -9.70 -21.46
C GLU A 750 -2.23 -9.30 -22.34
N LEU A 751 -1.93 -8.00 -22.44
CA LEU A 751 -0.77 -7.53 -23.22
C LEU A 751 0.55 -8.00 -22.62
N LYS A 752 0.71 -7.99 -21.29
CA LYS A 752 1.89 -8.56 -20.61
C LYS A 752 2.03 -10.04 -20.98
N ARG A 753 0.95 -10.82 -20.87
CA ARG A 753 0.95 -12.25 -21.20
C ARG A 753 1.30 -12.51 -22.66
N GLN A 754 0.76 -11.72 -23.59
CA GLN A 754 1.07 -11.84 -25.01
C GLN A 754 2.54 -11.51 -25.30
N ILE A 755 3.06 -10.42 -24.71
CA ILE A 755 4.46 -10.02 -24.83
C ILE A 755 5.40 -11.14 -24.34
N GLU A 756 5.06 -11.77 -23.22
CA GLU A 756 5.80 -12.90 -22.66
C GLU A 756 5.82 -14.11 -23.59
N GLN A 757 4.66 -14.48 -24.16
CA GLN A 757 4.53 -15.60 -25.10
C GLN A 757 5.34 -15.36 -26.39
N ASP A 758 5.24 -14.15 -26.97
CA ASP A 758 5.95 -13.78 -28.20
C ASP A 758 7.47 -13.80 -28.01
N ASP A 759 7.95 -13.32 -26.87
CA ASP A 759 9.37 -13.36 -26.56
C ASP A 759 9.86 -14.79 -26.24
N PHE A 760 9.04 -15.62 -25.58
CA PHE A 760 9.34 -17.04 -25.37
C PHE A 760 9.48 -17.79 -26.70
N ALA A 761 8.54 -17.60 -27.63
CA ALA A 761 8.60 -18.18 -28.97
C ALA A 761 9.88 -17.75 -29.72
N ARG A 762 10.23 -16.46 -29.68
CA ARG A 762 11.48 -15.94 -30.28
C ARG A 762 12.74 -16.50 -29.64
N ARG A 763 12.75 -16.75 -28.33
CA ARG A 763 13.87 -17.41 -27.65
C ARG A 763 13.96 -18.88 -28.03
N MET A 764 12.84 -19.60 -28.07
CA MET A 764 12.81 -20.97 -28.57
C MET A 764 13.36 -21.03 -30.00
N GLU A 765 12.94 -20.13 -30.89
CA GLU A 765 13.49 -20.06 -32.25
C GLU A 765 14.99 -19.79 -32.25
N ARG A 766 15.49 -18.86 -31.43
CA ARG A 766 16.94 -18.58 -31.32
C ARG A 766 17.71 -19.76 -30.73
N THR A 767 17.19 -20.41 -29.70
CA THR A 767 17.81 -21.58 -29.06
C THR A 767 17.79 -22.76 -30.01
N THR A 768 16.67 -23.03 -30.70
CA THR A 768 16.58 -24.04 -31.76
C THR A 768 17.51 -23.70 -32.92
N ALA A 769 17.63 -22.43 -33.32
CA ALA A 769 18.58 -21.99 -34.33
C ALA A 769 20.04 -22.20 -33.88
N MET A 770 20.38 -21.86 -32.63
CA MET A 770 21.69 -22.11 -32.04
C MET A 770 22.01 -23.60 -31.93
N LEU A 771 21.04 -24.43 -31.52
CA LEU A 771 21.20 -25.89 -31.44
C LEU A 771 21.31 -26.53 -32.84
N ARG A 772 20.59 -26.00 -33.84
CA ARG A 772 20.77 -26.35 -35.26
C ARG A 772 22.18 -25.96 -35.74
N GLN A 773 22.66 -24.77 -35.38
CA GLN A 773 23.99 -24.28 -35.75
C GLN A 773 25.12 -25.02 -35.04
N ALA A 774 24.87 -25.52 -33.82
CA ALA A 774 25.78 -26.33 -33.02
C ALA A 774 25.68 -27.85 -33.32
N GLY A 775 24.88 -28.26 -34.32
CA GLY A 775 24.78 -29.65 -34.77
C GLY A 775 24.14 -30.63 -33.77
N SER A 776 23.39 -30.13 -32.77
CA SER A 776 22.81 -30.93 -31.67
C SER A 776 21.33 -31.28 -31.89
N LEU A 777 20.71 -30.77 -32.96
CA LEU A 777 19.32 -31.05 -33.35
C LEU A 777 19.34 -31.84 -34.67
N PHE A 778 19.21 -33.16 -34.60
CA PHE A 778 19.03 -34.02 -35.78
C PHE A 778 17.56 -33.96 -36.23
N GLU A 779 17.30 -33.37 -37.39
CA GLU A 779 16.03 -33.58 -38.08
C GLU A 779 16.04 -35.02 -38.61
N SER A 780 15.15 -35.87 -38.08
CA SER A 780 14.85 -37.16 -38.67
C SER A 780 14.18 -36.92 -40.02
N GLY A 781 15.00 -36.83 -41.07
CA GLY A 781 14.53 -36.78 -42.45
C GLY A 781 13.74 -38.05 -42.75
N VAL A 782 12.42 -37.91 -42.85
CA VAL A 782 11.61 -38.82 -43.65
C VAL A 782 11.93 -38.49 -45.11
N THR A 783 12.84 -39.26 -45.70
CA THR A 783 12.96 -39.32 -47.15
C THR A 783 11.75 -40.06 -47.73
N ALA A 784 11.30 -39.55 -48.89
CA ALA A 784 10.15 -39.99 -49.68
C ALA A 784 9.99 -41.51 -49.88
#